data_AF-A0A7V8Z0U6-F1
#
_entry.id   AF-A0A7V8Z0U6-F1
#
_cell.length_a   1.000
_cell.length_b   1.000
_cell.length_c   1.000
_cell.angle_alpha   90.00
_cell.angle_beta   90.00
_cell.angle_gamma   90.00
#
_symmetry.space_group_name_H-M   'P 1'
#
loop_
_entity.id
_entity.type
_entity.pdbx_description
1 polymer ?
#
loop_
_entity_poly.entity_id
_entity_poly.type
_entity_poly.pdbx_seq_one_letter_code
_entity_poly.pdbx_strand_id
1 'polypeptide(L)'
;QKDNETWGDVSVGENMLAHRESSMTCYACHTSWVTSCFGCHLSMEANRKMPNRHNEGGDSRNFTSYNYQVIRDDIFMLGKDGTVTGHKVAPVRSSSAVLVSSRNQNREWIYSQQQTVSAEGFSGQAFNTHVPHTVRGKETQSCSDCHVSAQKDNNAWLAQVMLQGTNFVNFMGRYVFVAATDALEAVAVTEHTEPQAVYGSNLHKLAYKDNFEKFVNNGRELKEYYENKGRPEALQVQVRGEYAYVAAGKGGLRVYDVAQIDHKGFSERIVTAPVSPLGQKFYVPSRYAAAVAAPSTLAVDPARWRTVRNDDGSLTQMPPDQAVQMHETAVKAGRPSPVINEEEPIHPLYAYIYVADRHEGLILVNAATLLDGDPRNNFLSRALTYNPNGVLTGAGNITMAGNFAYMTTEKELVIIDLSVPFQPKITTQIPFSRPKAVAVQFLYAFVVDADGLHVLDIKELQIKGEVRRVETASVSLKHAKDIYLARTYAYVANGADGLAIIDVEKPESPQLAQMFNDEGRLNDSHSVKVAMTNASLYAYVADGKNGLKILQLTDPETMPEYAGFSPQPQPKVIATFKTKGEALAVSKGLDRDRAMDESGNQIAVFGRRGARPFRFDEMMRMLRTNDGAGEFFTVSDEPKKRIAKVPALPFFLENGYF
;
A
#
# COMPACT_ATOMS: atom_id res chain seq x y z
N GLN A 1 23.94 24.70 -8.14
CA GLN A 1 25.00 25.61 -8.65
C GLN A 1 24.39 27.00 -8.76
N LYS A 2 25.13 28.09 -8.48
CA LYS A 2 24.70 29.46 -8.79
C LYS A 2 25.57 29.98 -9.92
N ASP A 3 25.16 29.75 -11.16
CA ASP A 3 25.87 30.28 -12.33
C ASP A 3 25.30 31.64 -12.78
N ASN A 4 24.20 32.10 -12.16
CA ASN A 4 23.47 33.33 -12.47
C ASN A 4 23.02 33.48 -13.93
N GLU A 5 23.16 32.42 -14.74
CA GLU A 5 22.76 32.36 -16.14
C GLU A 5 21.67 31.30 -16.39
N THR A 6 21.77 30.18 -15.69
CA THR A 6 20.83 29.04 -15.69
C THR A 6 20.19 28.84 -14.30
N TRP A 7 20.93 29.14 -13.23
CA TRP A 7 20.55 29.01 -11.82
C TRP A 7 21.11 30.22 -11.03
N GLY A 8 20.27 31.10 -10.51
CA GLY A 8 20.69 32.32 -9.81
C GLY A 8 19.58 32.95 -8.99
N ASP A 9 19.87 34.07 -8.32
CA ASP A 9 18.86 34.83 -7.59
C ASP A 9 17.84 35.40 -8.58
N VAL A 10 16.55 35.11 -8.37
CA VAL A 10 15.47 35.57 -9.26
C VAL A 10 14.91 36.88 -8.71
N SER A 11 14.96 37.96 -9.50
CA SER A 11 14.50 39.31 -9.11
C SER A 11 12.98 39.52 -9.24
N VAL A 12 12.20 38.44 -9.37
CA VAL A 12 10.73 38.50 -9.49
C VAL A 12 10.08 38.41 -8.10
N GLY A 13 8.87 38.97 -7.97
CA GLY A 13 8.09 38.85 -6.75
C GLY A 13 7.85 37.39 -6.36
N GLU A 14 7.71 37.11 -5.06
CA GLU A 14 7.54 35.76 -4.52
C GLU A 14 6.36 35.02 -5.16
N ASN A 15 5.28 35.74 -5.49
CA ASN A 15 4.11 35.21 -6.18
C ASN A 15 4.38 34.68 -7.60
N MET A 16 5.54 34.96 -8.18
CA MET A 16 5.95 34.45 -9.50
C MET A 16 6.90 33.25 -9.39
N LEU A 17 7.37 32.91 -8.18
CA LEU A 17 8.23 31.75 -7.96
C LEU A 17 7.38 30.47 -7.87
N ALA A 18 7.88 29.40 -8.51
CA ALA A 18 7.31 28.06 -8.39
C ALA A 18 7.47 27.50 -6.96
N HIS A 19 8.59 27.81 -6.30
CA HIS A 19 8.90 27.40 -4.94
C HIS A 19 9.00 28.63 -4.03
N ARG A 20 7.86 29.06 -3.49
CA ARG A 20 7.77 30.23 -2.62
C ARG A 20 8.16 29.88 -1.19
N GLU A 21 8.85 30.78 -0.50
CA GLU A 21 9.20 30.59 0.92
C GLU A 21 7.93 30.48 1.79
N SER A 22 6.85 31.17 1.42
CA SER A 22 5.55 31.07 2.07
C SER A 22 4.87 29.70 1.92
N SER A 23 5.20 28.91 0.88
CA SER A 23 4.51 27.64 0.58
C SER A 23 5.36 26.40 0.78
N MET A 24 6.69 26.50 0.72
CA MET A 24 7.61 25.37 0.81
C MET A 24 8.73 25.67 1.79
N THR A 25 9.10 24.67 2.57
CA THR A 25 10.25 24.76 3.47
C THR A 25 11.56 24.63 2.69
N CYS A 26 12.57 25.45 3.00
CA CYS A 26 13.87 25.37 2.33
C CYS A 26 14.49 23.96 2.42
N TYR A 27 14.30 23.26 3.55
CA TYR A 27 14.82 21.91 3.76
C TYR A 27 14.08 20.84 2.94
N ALA A 28 12.95 21.12 2.29
CA ALA A 28 12.35 20.19 1.33
C ALA A 28 13.28 19.93 0.14
N CYS A 29 13.88 20.99 -0.41
CA CYS A 29 14.86 20.89 -1.50
C CYS A 29 16.25 20.53 -0.97
N HIS A 30 16.66 21.12 0.15
CA HIS A 30 18.04 21.01 0.63
C HIS A 30 18.37 19.72 1.39
N THR A 31 17.44 18.77 1.51
CA THR A 31 17.69 17.49 2.19
C THR A 31 18.42 16.51 1.27
N SER A 32 19.48 15.87 1.74
CA SER A 32 20.19 14.83 0.97
C SER A 32 19.54 13.45 1.05
N TRP A 33 19.06 13.05 2.24
CA TRP A 33 18.37 11.78 2.49
C TRP A 33 17.53 11.87 3.77
N VAL A 34 16.51 11.01 3.92
CA VAL A 34 15.65 10.96 5.11
C VAL A 34 15.55 9.54 5.63
N THR A 35 15.83 9.35 6.92
CA THR A 35 15.58 8.06 7.58
C THR A 35 14.08 7.86 7.82
N SER A 36 13.55 6.76 7.31
CA SER A 36 12.17 6.32 7.53
C SER A 36 12.14 4.97 8.24
N CYS A 37 11.28 4.85 9.25
CA CYS A 37 11.09 3.62 10.02
C CYS A 37 9.79 2.93 9.63
N PHE A 38 9.89 1.94 8.75
CA PHE A 38 8.78 1.14 8.23
C PHE A 38 8.56 -0.16 9.01
N GLY A 39 8.70 -0.14 10.33
CA GLY A 39 8.18 -1.23 11.15
C GLY A 39 8.77 -1.24 12.54
N CYS A 40 7.91 -1.33 13.54
CA CYS A 40 8.30 -1.63 14.91
C CYS A 40 7.33 -2.67 15.47
N HIS A 41 7.86 -3.73 16.08
CA HIS A 41 7.05 -4.70 16.79
C HIS A 41 7.24 -4.55 18.29
N LEU A 42 6.17 -4.14 18.97
CA LEU A 42 6.10 -4.03 20.42
C LEU A 42 5.53 -5.31 21.00
N SER A 43 6.40 -6.14 21.58
CA SER A 43 5.99 -7.42 22.16
C SER A 43 6.06 -7.35 23.68
N MET A 44 4.89 -7.46 24.33
CA MET A 44 4.72 -7.41 25.78
C MET A 44 4.70 -8.82 26.38
N GLU A 45 5.44 -9.02 27.47
CA GLU A 45 5.42 -10.26 28.26
C GLU A 45 5.09 -9.99 29.73
N ALA A 46 3.97 -10.54 30.22
CA ALA A 46 3.48 -10.33 31.59
C ALA A 46 4.27 -11.06 32.71
N ASN A 47 5.17 -11.97 32.33
CA ASN A 47 5.96 -12.76 33.28
C ASN A 47 7.42 -12.30 33.39
N ARG A 48 7.77 -11.17 32.78
CA ARG A 48 9.14 -10.68 32.74
C ARG A 48 9.27 -9.45 33.64
N LYS A 49 9.88 -9.66 34.81
CA LYS A 49 10.17 -8.61 35.77
C LYS A 49 11.37 -7.79 35.31
N MET A 50 11.20 -6.48 35.14
CA MET A 50 12.27 -5.55 34.74
C MET A 50 12.16 -4.24 35.55
N PRO A 51 13.29 -3.60 35.89
CA PRO A 51 13.26 -2.26 36.47
C PRO A 51 12.61 -1.28 35.49
N ASN A 52 11.76 -0.38 36.01
CA ASN A 52 11.24 0.73 35.25
C ASN A 52 12.40 1.65 34.84
N ARG A 53 12.48 1.95 33.54
CA ARG A 53 13.46 2.91 32.99
C ARG A 53 12.97 4.35 32.99
N HIS A 54 11.73 4.59 33.42
CA HIS A 54 11.19 5.93 33.67
C HIS A 54 11.57 6.43 35.08
N ASN A 55 11.56 7.75 35.26
CA ASN A 55 12.06 8.45 36.45
C ASN A 55 11.37 8.06 37.78
N GLU A 56 10.25 7.35 37.72
CA GLU A 56 9.44 6.93 38.87
C GLU A 56 10.07 5.75 39.65
N GLY A 57 11.03 5.04 39.06
CA GLY A 57 11.66 3.86 39.66
C GLY A 57 10.71 2.66 39.79
N GLY A 58 11.14 1.64 40.56
CA GLY A 58 10.38 0.41 40.79
C GLY A 58 10.55 -0.66 39.72
N ASP A 59 9.77 -1.74 39.83
CA ASP A 59 9.78 -2.88 38.92
C ASP A 59 8.42 -3.04 38.24
N SER A 60 8.40 -3.37 36.94
CA SER A 60 7.21 -3.81 36.21
C SER A 60 7.33 -5.29 35.86
N ARG A 61 6.20 -6.01 35.83
CA ARG A 61 6.12 -7.40 35.35
C ARG A 61 5.61 -7.50 33.90
N ASN A 62 5.22 -6.38 33.30
CA ASN A 62 4.78 -6.28 31.91
C ASN A 62 5.89 -5.64 31.08
N PHE A 63 6.91 -6.41 30.72
CA PHE A 63 8.01 -5.88 29.91
C PHE A 63 7.60 -5.84 28.44
N THR A 64 7.65 -4.65 27.83
CA THR A 64 7.48 -4.48 26.40
C THR A 64 8.84 -4.27 25.73
N SER A 65 9.21 -5.21 24.87
CA SER A 65 10.37 -5.06 23.99
C SER A 65 10.04 -4.16 22.80
N TYR A 66 11.01 -3.37 22.35
CA TYR A 66 10.90 -2.54 21.16
C TYR A 66 11.81 -3.10 20.06
N ASN A 67 11.22 -3.73 19.04
CA ASN A 67 11.96 -4.42 17.98
C ASN A 67 11.79 -3.67 16.65
N TYR A 68 12.86 -3.02 16.19
CA TYR A 68 12.89 -2.34 14.89
C TYR A 68 12.91 -3.40 13.77
N GLN A 69 12.01 -3.28 12.80
CA GLN A 69 11.94 -4.23 11.70
C GLN A 69 12.55 -3.67 10.41
N VAL A 70 12.15 -2.48 9.98
CA VAL A 70 12.64 -1.90 8.72
C VAL A 70 13.01 -0.45 8.92
N ILE A 71 14.26 -0.11 8.61
CA ILE A 71 14.77 1.26 8.57
C ILE A 71 15.44 1.45 7.21
N ARG A 72 15.13 2.56 6.54
CA ARG A 72 15.56 2.87 5.17
C ARG A 72 15.91 4.35 5.05
N ASP A 73 16.87 4.67 4.19
CA ASP A 73 17.34 6.03 3.88
C ASP A 73 17.17 6.43 2.41
N ASP A 74 16.85 5.49 1.54
CA ASP A 74 16.49 5.64 0.12
C ASP A 74 15.03 6.11 -0.09
N ILE A 75 14.53 6.91 0.85
CA ILE A 75 13.11 7.26 0.96
C ILE A 75 12.98 8.77 1.00
N PHE A 76 12.19 9.29 0.07
CA PHE A 76 11.82 10.70 0.03
C PHE A 76 10.31 10.82 -0.15
N MET A 77 9.69 11.57 0.75
CA MET A 77 8.24 11.78 0.81
C MET A 77 7.97 13.24 1.17
N LEU A 78 6.90 13.80 0.60
CA LEU A 78 6.49 15.18 0.83
C LEU A 78 5.03 15.22 1.29
N GLY A 79 4.72 16.21 2.11
CA GLY A 79 3.36 16.49 2.56
C GLY A 79 3.23 17.90 3.11
N LYS A 80 2.07 18.19 3.70
CA LYS A 80 1.78 19.47 4.34
C LYS A 80 2.12 19.38 5.82
N ASP A 81 2.91 20.34 6.30
CA ASP A 81 3.23 20.45 7.71
C ASP A 81 2.06 21.06 8.52
N GLY A 82 2.21 21.07 9.84
CA GLY A 82 1.16 21.52 10.75
C GLY A 82 0.79 23.00 10.60
N THR A 83 -0.30 23.38 11.23
CA THR A 83 -0.81 24.77 11.24
C THR A 83 0.23 25.79 11.68
N VAL A 84 1.14 25.41 12.58
CA VAL A 84 2.22 26.30 13.11
C VAL A 84 3.18 26.80 12.03
N THR A 85 3.33 26.09 10.91
CA THR A 85 4.15 26.54 9.77
C THR A 85 3.32 27.14 8.64
N GLY A 86 2.00 27.30 8.81
CA GLY A 86 1.10 27.73 7.74
C GLY A 86 0.90 26.66 6.67
N HIS A 87 1.03 25.38 7.05
CA HIS A 87 0.94 24.24 6.13
C HIS A 87 1.97 24.28 4.98
N LYS A 88 3.21 24.70 5.24
CA LYS A 88 4.26 24.62 4.22
C LYS A 88 4.51 23.17 3.79
N VAL A 89 4.95 22.99 2.55
CA VAL A 89 5.45 21.70 2.06
C VAL A 89 6.74 21.34 2.79
N ALA A 90 6.79 20.14 3.36
CA ALA A 90 7.94 19.64 4.11
C ALA A 90 8.20 18.15 3.82
N PRO A 91 9.45 17.68 3.97
CA PRO A 91 9.76 16.26 4.03
C PRO A 91 8.92 15.56 5.09
N VAL A 92 8.37 14.43 4.70
CA VAL A 92 7.65 13.49 5.55
C VAL A 92 8.51 12.24 5.72
N ARG A 93 8.47 11.65 6.91
CA ARG A 93 9.02 10.31 7.15
C ARG A 93 7.96 9.42 7.76
N SER A 94 8.03 8.13 7.46
CA SER A 94 7.38 7.14 8.31
C SER A 94 8.10 7.16 9.66
N SER A 95 7.36 7.51 10.70
CA SER A 95 7.90 7.71 12.04
C SER A 95 7.73 6.47 12.91
N SER A 96 6.69 5.68 12.65
CA SER A 96 6.58 4.34 13.19
C SER A 96 5.47 3.57 12.49
N ALA A 97 5.72 2.31 12.23
CA ALA A 97 4.78 1.36 11.67
C ALA A 97 4.52 0.28 12.73
N VAL A 98 3.78 0.65 13.77
CA VAL A 98 3.68 -0.15 15.00
C VAL A 98 2.76 -1.35 14.78
N LEU A 99 3.27 -2.52 15.14
CA LEU A 99 2.49 -3.71 15.41
C LEU A 99 2.69 -4.11 16.86
N VAL A 100 1.64 -4.64 17.49
CA VAL A 100 1.66 -5.00 18.91
C VAL A 100 1.37 -6.48 19.09
N SER A 101 2.07 -7.10 20.04
CA SER A 101 1.73 -8.42 20.57
C SER A 101 1.74 -8.39 22.08
N SER A 102 0.91 -9.23 22.69
CA SER A 102 0.88 -9.38 24.15
C SER A 102 0.71 -10.81 24.57
N ARG A 103 1.53 -11.22 25.55
CA ARG A 103 1.48 -12.54 26.16
C ARG A 103 1.15 -12.43 27.65
N ASN A 104 0.11 -13.14 28.06
CA ASN A 104 -0.38 -13.14 29.44
C ASN A 104 0.48 -14.01 30.38
N GLN A 105 0.09 -14.08 31.66
CA GLN A 105 0.80 -14.86 32.68
C GLN A 105 0.76 -16.39 32.44
N ASN A 106 -0.22 -16.88 31.68
CA ASN A 106 -0.33 -18.28 31.29
C ASN A 106 0.53 -18.62 30.05
N ARG A 107 1.30 -17.65 29.53
CA ARG A 107 2.07 -17.76 28.29
C ARG A 107 1.17 -17.99 27.05
N GLU A 108 -0.03 -17.42 27.09
CA GLU A 108 -0.95 -17.36 25.96
C GLU A 108 -0.79 -16.01 25.28
N TRP A 109 -0.70 -16.02 23.94
CA TRP A 109 -0.72 -14.79 23.16
C TRP A 109 -2.16 -14.31 23.06
N ILE A 110 -2.44 -13.16 23.68
CA ILE A 110 -3.77 -12.53 23.62
C ILE A 110 -4.01 -11.98 22.21
N TYR A 111 -2.95 -11.43 21.61
CA TYR A 111 -2.90 -10.97 20.23
C TYR A 111 -1.46 -11.01 19.73
N SER A 112 -1.30 -11.19 18.42
CA SER A 112 -0.01 -11.33 17.72
C SER A 112 0.01 -10.41 16.50
N GLN A 113 0.98 -9.49 16.47
CA GLN A 113 1.25 -8.56 15.38
C GLN A 113 0.03 -7.76 14.91
N GLN A 114 -0.77 -7.33 15.87
CA GLN A 114 -2.00 -6.60 15.60
C GLN A 114 -1.70 -5.16 15.19
N GLN A 115 -2.48 -4.67 14.23
CA GLN A 115 -2.45 -3.27 13.80
C GLN A 115 -3.01 -2.37 14.90
N THR A 116 -2.45 -1.17 15.04
CA THR A 116 -3.03 -0.12 15.87
C THR A 116 -3.89 0.81 15.02
N VAL A 117 -4.93 1.39 15.64
CA VAL A 117 -5.83 2.38 15.02
C VAL A 117 -5.88 3.58 15.96
N SER A 118 -5.84 4.80 15.42
CA SER A 118 -5.96 6.01 16.21
C SER A 118 -7.36 6.13 16.80
N ALA A 119 -7.53 6.94 17.85
CA ALA A 119 -8.85 7.19 18.45
C ALA A 119 -9.89 7.67 17.41
N GLU A 120 -9.41 8.40 16.40
CA GLU A 120 -10.17 9.03 15.33
C GLU A 120 -10.35 8.11 14.10
N GLY A 121 -9.91 6.85 14.17
CA GLY A 121 -10.16 5.83 13.15
C GLY A 121 -9.11 5.68 12.05
N PHE A 122 -7.99 6.41 12.11
CA PHE A 122 -6.90 6.27 11.14
C PHE A 122 -6.00 5.08 11.46
N SER A 123 -5.27 4.61 10.46
CA SER A 123 -4.22 3.63 10.67
C SER A 123 -3.15 4.17 11.63
N GLY A 124 -2.70 3.31 12.55
CA GLY A 124 -1.60 3.59 13.45
C GLY A 124 -0.21 3.53 12.81
N GLN A 125 -0.13 3.29 11.50
CA GLN A 125 1.05 3.62 10.70
C GLN A 125 1.21 5.15 10.74
N ALA A 126 2.22 5.64 11.44
CA ALA A 126 2.38 7.06 11.74
C ALA A 126 3.39 7.72 10.81
N PHE A 127 2.99 8.83 10.20
CA PHE A 127 3.85 9.69 9.40
C PHE A 127 4.03 11.03 10.11
N ASN A 128 5.17 11.67 9.91
CA ASN A 128 5.38 13.03 10.40
C ASN A 128 6.19 13.83 9.40
N THR A 129 5.78 15.08 9.22
CA THR A 129 6.69 16.09 8.71
C THR A 129 7.87 16.25 9.66
N HIS A 130 9.05 16.47 9.09
CA HIS A 130 10.30 16.43 9.84
C HIS A 130 11.33 17.36 9.17
N VAL A 131 12.20 17.96 9.99
CA VAL A 131 13.40 18.65 9.51
C VAL A 131 14.56 17.65 9.57
N PRO A 132 15.05 17.13 8.44
CA PRO A 132 16.13 16.15 8.43
C PRO A 132 17.45 16.74 8.94
N HIS A 133 18.33 15.94 9.54
CA HIS A 133 19.69 16.37 9.93
C HIS A 133 20.66 16.48 8.73
N THR A 134 20.12 16.34 7.53
CA THR A 134 20.80 16.16 6.25
C THR A 134 20.53 17.33 5.31
N VAL A 135 20.20 18.49 5.86
CA VAL A 135 20.13 19.74 5.11
C VAL A 135 21.55 20.13 4.67
N ARG A 136 21.77 20.24 3.37
CA ARG A 136 23.07 20.48 2.72
C ARG A 136 22.92 21.53 1.61
N GLY A 137 24.04 22.20 1.30
CA GLY A 137 24.09 23.18 0.20
C GLY A 137 24.48 22.59 -1.16
N LYS A 138 24.87 21.31 -1.23
CA LYS A 138 25.39 20.66 -2.43
C LYS A 138 24.67 19.37 -2.77
N GLU A 139 24.50 18.49 -1.79
CA GLU A 139 23.78 17.21 -1.94
C GLU A 139 22.28 17.44 -1.66
N THR A 140 21.59 18.05 -2.62
CA THR A 140 20.17 18.41 -2.53
C THR A 140 19.32 17.51 -3.41
N GLN A 141 18.00 17.56 -3.23
CA GLN A 141 17.07 16.97 -4.20
C GLN A 141 17.26 17.62 -5.58
N SER A 142 17.10 16.83 -6.62
CA SER A 142 17.06 17.25 -8.01
C SER A 142 15.63 17.62 -8.44
N CYS A 143 15.46 18.07 -9.68
CA CYS A 143 14.11 18.37 -10.18
C CYS A 143 13.31 17.08 -10.38
N SER A 144 13.95 16.03 -10.91
CA SER A 144 13.30 14.74 -11.15
C SER A 144 12.98 13.97 -9.85
N ASP A 145 13.58 14.36 -8.72
CA ASP A 145 13.17 13.82 -7.41
C ASP A 145 11.75 14.25 -6.99
N CYS A 146 11.21 15.33 -7.56
CA CYS A 146 9.90 15.89 -7.17
C CYS A 146 8.90 16.06 -8.33
N HIS A 147 9.39 16.14 -9.57
CA HIS A 147 8.57 16.32 -10.78
C HIS A 147 8.76 15.19 -11.77
N VAL A 148 7.86 15.07 -12.75
CA VAL A 148 7.93 14.00 -13.77
C VAL A 148 9.23 14.13 -14.57
N SER A 149 10.00 13.05 -14.62
CA SER A 149 11.22 12.99 -15.40
C SER A 149 10.91 13.08 -16.91
N ALA A 150 11.71 13.83 -17.66
CA ALA A 150 11.64 13.88 -19.12
C ALA A 150 11.97 12.51 -19.75
N GLN A 151 12.74 11.67 -19.07
CA GLN A 151 13.00 10.28 -19.46
C GLN A 151 11.85 9.32 -19.08
N LYS A 152 10.86 9.79 -18.31
CA LYS A 152 9.67 9.05 -17.85
C LYS A 152 10.01 7.78 -17.04
N ASP A 153 11.07 7.83 -16.25
CA ASP A 153 11.62 6.72 -15.46
C ASP A 153 11.39 6.83 -13.94
N ASN A 154 10.64 7.84 -13.48
CA ASN A 154 10.49 8.10 -12.04
C ASN A 154 9.05 7.89 -11.51
N ASN A 155 8.22 7.07 -12.17
CA ASN A 155 6.83 6.84 -11.73
C ASN A 155 6.75 6.26 -10.31
N ALA A 156 7.52 5.21 -10.02
CA ALA A 156 7.56 4.57 -8.71
C ALA A 156 8.13 5.51 -7.63
N TRP A 157 9.13 6.31 -8.00
CA TRP A 157 9.71 7.32 -7.11
C TRP A 157 8.67 8.38 -6.73
N LEU A 158 7.96 8.94 -7.71
CA LEU A 158 6.91 9.92 -7.45
C LEU A 158 5.72 9.32 -6.68
N ALA A 159 5.39 8.04 -6.87
CA ALA A 159 4.40 7.36 -6.03
C ALA A 159 4.79 7.41 -4.54
N GLN A 160 6.07 7.18 -4.23
CA GLN A 160 6.63 7.31 -2.89
C GLN A 160 6.62 8.76 -2.41
N VAL A 161 7.07 9.70 -3.24
CA VAL A 161 7.10 11.14 -2.92
C VAL A 161 5.72 11.64 -2.48
N MET A 162 4.67 11.13 -3.12
CA MET A 162 3.27 11.48 -2.84
C MET A 162 2.65 10.65 -1.70
N LEU A 163 3.40 9.82 -0.98
CA LEU A 163 2.87 8.96 0.10
C LEU A 163 1.80 7.94 -0.36
N GLN A 164 1.74 7.60 -1.64
CA GLN A 164 0.88 6.52 -2.15
C GLN A 164 1.50 5.13 -1.95
N GLY A 165 2.78 5.09 -1.57
CA GLY A 165 3.54 3.86 -1.37
C GLY A 165 3.88 3.14 -2.67
N THR A 166 4.73 2.14 -2.56
CA THR A 166 5.25 1.34 -3.68
C THR A 166 5.10 -0.16 -3.42
N ASN A 167 4.45 -0.55 -2.32
CA ASN A 167 4.32 -1.90 -1.79
C ASN A 167 5.63 -2.61 -1.42
N PHE A 168 6.80 -1.99 -1.59
CA PHE A 168 8.09 -2.66 -1.38
C PHE A 168 8.36 -3.00 0.08
N VAL A 169 7.96 -2.13 0.99
CA VAL A 169 8.12 -2.32 2.45
C VAL A 169 6.86 -2.87 3.11
N ASN A 170 5.88 -3.32 2.32
CA ASN A 170 4.69 -3.97 2.87
C ASN A 170 5.10 -5.18 3.72
N PHE A 171 4.31 -5.49 4.74
CA PHE A 171 4.71 -6.43 5.76
C PHE A 171 3.86 -7.71 5.73
N MET A 172 4.56 -8.84 5.62
CA MET A 172 4.00 -10.16 5.87
C MET A 172 4.48 -10.59 7.26
N GLY A 173 3.51 -10.78 8.16
CA GLY A 173 3.78 -11.20 9.54
C GLY A 173 4.20 -12.65 9.64
N ARG A 174 4.08 -13.19 10.84
CA ARG A 174 4.30 -14.60 11.16
C ARG A 174 3.45 -15.51 10.31
N TYR A 175 2.20 -15.12 10.04
CA TYR A 175 1.26 -15.90 9.24
C TYR A 175 1.05 -15.32 7.86
N VAL A 176 1.14 -16.19 6.85
CA VAL A 176 0.74 -15.92 5.48
C VAL A 176 -0.54 -16.68 5.20
N PHE A 177 -1.58 -15.97 4.75
CA PHE A 177 -2.87 -16.57 4.42
C PHE A 177 -2.90 -17.00 2.97
N VAL A 178 -3.19 -18.28 2.75
CA VAL A 178 -3.26 -18.92 1.44
C VAL A 178 -4.69 -19.39 1.23
N ALA A 179 -5.31 -18.89 0.15
CA ALA A 179 -6.58 -19.40 -0.34
C ALA A 179 -6.28 -20.64 -1.19
N ALA A 180 -6.74 -21.81 -0.73
CA ALA A 180 -6.61 -23.06 -1.43
C ALA A 180 -8.00 -23.65 -1.75
N THR A 181 -8.06 -24.53 -2.77
CA THR A 181 -9.34 -25.08 -3.24
C THR A 181 -10.17 -25.78 -2.15
N ASP A 182 -9.52 -26.32 -1.12
CA ASP A 182 -10.16 -27.08 -0.03
C ASP A 182 -10.07 -26.42 1.35
N ALA A 183 -9.39 -25.27 1.49
CA ALA A 183 -9.18 -24.61 2.77
C ALA A 183 -8.71 -23.16 2.65
N LEU A 184 -8.97 -22.37 3.71
CA LEU A 184 -8.14 -21.21 4.02
C LEU A 184 -7.05 -21.67 5.00
N GLU A 185 -5.78 -21.48 4.63
CA GLU A 185 -4.63 -21.90 5.43
C GLU A 185 -3.79 -20.69 5.88
N ALA A 186 -3.51 -20.60 7.18
CA ALA A 186 -2.59 -19.64 7.77
C ALA A 186 -1.26 -20.34 8.07
N VAL A 187 -0.25 -20.09 7.24
CA VAL A 187 1.05 -20.77 7.30
C VAL A 187 2.03 -19.94 8.11
N ALA A 188 2.66 -20.51 9.13
CA ALA A 188 3.69 -19.81 9.89
C ALA A 188 5.00 -19.77 9.09
N VAL A 189 5.41 -18.58 8.66
CA VAL A 189 6.56 -18.38 7.76
C VAL A 189 7.80 -17.83 8.47
N THR A 190 7.68 -17.40 9.72
CA THR A 190 8.78 -16.86 10.52
C THR A 190 8.98 -17.61 11.82
N GLU A 191 10.16 -17.44 12.39
CA GLU A 191 10.38 -17.73 13.81
C GLU A 191 9.36 -17.02 14.70
N HIS A 192 9.10 -17.61 15.86
CA HIS A 192 8.15 -17.05 16.82
C HIS A 192 8.74 -15.90 17.63
N THR A 193 10.00 -16.05 18.03
CA THR A 193 10.74 -15.08 18.83
C THR A 193 11.34 -13.98 17.96
N GLU A 194 11.73 -12.88 18.59
CA GLU A 194 12.41 -11.78 17.92
C GLU A 194 13.93 -12.03 17.77
N PRO A 195 14.54 -11.69 16.62
CA PRO A 195 13.88 -11.15 15.42
C PRO A 195 13.03 -12.23 14.73
N GLN A 196 11.81 -11.90 14.29
CA GLN A 196 10.95 -12.85 13.56
C GLN A 196 11.47 -13.09 12.14
N ALA A 197 12.55 -13.85 12.03
CA ALA A 197 13.23 -14.16 10.78
C ALA A 197 12.40 -15.14 9.95
N VAL A 198 12.27 -14.87 8.64
CA VAL A 198 11.61 -15.79 7.70
C VAL A 198 12.41 -17.09 7.59
N TYR A 199 11.75 -18.24 7.72
CA TYR A 199 12.40 -19.54 7.68
C TYR A 199 13.20 -19.74 6.38
N GLY A 200 14.42 -20.28 6.52
CA GLY A 200 15.33 -20.55 5.41
C GLY A 200 16.05 -19.34 4.81
N SER A 201 15.77 -18.12 5.28
CA SER A 201 16.45 -16.89 4.87
C SER A 201 17.83 -16.72 5.51
N ASN A 202 18.60 -15.72 5.06
CA ASN A 202 19.90 -15.43 5.69
C ASN A 202 19.77 -14.83 7.09
N LEU A 203 18.76 -14.01 7.35
CA LEU A 203 18.52 -13.56 8.72
C LEU A 203 18.24 -14.74 9.65
N HIS A 204 17.52 -15.77 9.17
CA HIS A 204 17.30 -16.99 9.95
C HIS A 204 18.61 -17.75 10.20
N LYS A 205 19.48 -17.86 9.19
CA LYS A 205 20.83 -18.43 9.34
C LYS A 205 21.69 -17.67 10.36
N LEU A 206 21.62 -16.35 10.37
CA LEU A 206 22.42 -15.47 11.24
C LEU A 206 21.88 -15.45 12.68
N ALA A 207 20.58 -15.29 12.86
CA ALA A 207 19.95 -15.12 14.16
C ALA A 207 19.60 -16.45 14.86
N TYR A 208 19.37 -17.53 14.09
CA TYR A 208 18.93 -18.84 14.60
C TYR A 208 19.64 -20.00 13.91
N LYS A 209 20.98 -20.00 13.96
CA LYS A 209 21.82 -20.99 13.26
C LYS A 209 21.35 -22.44 13.40
N ASP A 210 21.09 -22.91 14.62
CA ASP A 210 20.67 -24.29 14.87
C ASP A 210 19.29 -24.61 14.28
N ASN A 211 18.34 -23.67 14.34
CA ASN A 211 17.01 -23.85 13.76
C ASN A 211 17.08 -23.81 12.23
N PHE A 212 17.92 -22.95 11.67
CA PHE A 212 18.22 -22.90 10.25
C PHE A 212 18.77 -24.23 9.73
N GLU A 213 19.80 -24.78 10.37
CA GLU A 213 20.40 -26.05 9.98
C GLU A 213 19.36 -27.19 10.05
N LYS A 214 18.57 -27.25 11.13
CA LYS A 214 17.46 -28.22 11.25
C LYS A 214 16.41 -28.05 10.15
N PHE A 215 16.01 -26.82 9.84
CA PHE A 215 15.01 -26.52 8.82
C PHE A 215 15.50 -26.92 7.43
N VAL A 216 16.75 -26.60 7.09
CA VAL A 216 17.37 -26.98 5.81
C VAL A 216 17.53 -28.49 5.70
N ASN A 217 17.99 -29.17 6.75
CA ASN A 217 18.13 -30.64 6.78
C ASN A 217 16.77 -31.36 6.67
N ASN A 218 15.69 -30.70 7.09
CA ASN A 218 14.31 -31.18 6.93
C ASN A 218 13.68 -30.75 5.58
N GLY A 219 14.48 -30.44 4.57
CA GLY A 219 13.99 -30.16 3.22
C GLY A 219 13.32 -28.80 3.03
N ARG A 220 13.51 -27.85 3.96
CA ARG A 220 12.93 -26.49 3.90
C ARG A 220 11.41 -26.44 3.90
N GLU A 221 10.77 -27.45 4.48
CA GLU A 221 9.32 -27.56 4.59
C GLU A 221 8.80 -26.85 5.86
N LEU A 222 7.86 -25.92 5.69
CA LEU A 222 7.13 -25.28 6.78
C LEU A 222 6.12 -26.27 7.37
N LYS A 223 6.12 -26.42 8.70
CA LYS A 223 5.32 -27.45 9.39
C LYS A 223 4.23 -26.89 10.28
N GLU A 224 4.37 -25.65 10.74
CA GLU A 224 3.36 -24.99 11.57
C GLU A 224 2.39 -24.23 10.66
N TYR A 225 1.13 -24.65 10.69
CA TYR A 225 0.04 -23.99 9.99
C TYR A 225 -1.28 -24.29 10.69
N TYR A 226 -2.27 -23.45 10.41
CA TYR A 226 -3.64 -23.61 10.87
C TYR A 226 -4.57 -23.46 9.68
N GLU A 227 -5.75 -24.07 9.77
CA GLU A 227 -6.66 -24.12 8.64
C GLU A 227 -8.10 -23.98 9.11
N ASN A 228 -8.94 -23.45 8.25
CA ASN A 228 -10.38 -23.67 8.33
C ASN A 228 -10.78 -24.63 7.20
N LYS A 229 -11.11 -25.87 7.59
CA LYS A 229 -11.68 -26.88 6.68
C LYS A 229 -13.15 -26.56 6.41
N GLY A 230 -13.41 -25.64 5.50
CA GLY A 230 -14.76 -25.23 5.14
C GLY A 230 -15.02 -25.38 3.65
N ARG A 231 -16.11 -26.05 3.26
CA ARG A 231 -16.79 -25.74 2.00
C ARG A 231 -17.45 -24.37 2.21
N PRO A 232 -16.92 -23.30 1.63
CA PRO A 232 -16.67 -23.24 0.20
C PRO A 232 -15.19 -23.07 -0.16
N GLU A 233 -14.86 -23.45 -1.41
CA GLU A 233 -13.57 -23.20 -2.08
C GLU A 233 -13.07 -21.77 -1.81
N ALA A 234 -11.82 -21.60 -1.37
CA ALA A 234 -11.22 -20.28 -1.20
C ALA A 234 -10.48 -19.88 -2.49
N LEU A 235 -11.08 -19.00 -3.29
CA LEU A 235 -10.51 -18.55 -4.56
C LEU A 235 -9.54 -17.39 -4.39
N GLN A 236 -9.84 -16.49 -3.46
CA GLN A 236 -9.01 -15.35 -3.12
C GLN A 236 -9.16 -15.00 -1.64
N VAL A 237 -8.13 -14.41 -1.04
CA VAL A 237 -8.14 -13.91 0.32
C VAL A 237 -7.51 -12.52 0.40
N GLN A 238 -8.13 -11.64 1.19
CA GLN A 238 -7.59 -10.34 1.60
C GLN A 238 -7.71 -10.23 3.12
N VAL A 239 -6.66 -9.75 3.79
CA VAL A 239 -6.66 -9.51 5.24
C VAL A 239 -6.70 -8.02 5.51
N ARG A 240 -7.50 -7.59 6.50
CA ARG A 240 -7.52 -6.21 7.01
C ARG A 240 -7.93 -6.23 8.48
N GLY A 241 -7.08 -5.67 9.35
CA GLY A 241 -7.25 -5.76 10.79
C GLY A 241 -7.20 -7.21 11.28
N GLU A 242 -8.21 -7.59 12.05
CA GLU A 242 -8.36 -8.92 12.66
C GLU A 242 -9.05 -9.95 11.76
N TYR A 243 -9.42 -9.58 10.53
CA TYR A 243 -10.30 -10.38 9.69
C TYR A 243 -9.69 -10.72 8.33
N ALA A 244 -9.90 -11.97 7.91
CA ALA A 244 -9.63 -12.46 6.57
C ALA A 244 -10.93 -12.54 5.77
N TYR A 245 -11.00 -11.81 4.66
CA TYR A 245 -12.10 -11.76 3.72
C TYR A 245 -11.79 -12.69 2.55
N VAL A 246 -12.69 -13.63 2.26
CA VAL A 246 -12.48 -14.70 1.28
C VAL A 246 -13.60 -14.70 0.25
N ALA A 247 -13.22 -14.60 -1.02
CA ALA A 247 -14.11 -14.87 -2.14
C ALA A 247 -14.24 -16.38 -2.31
N ALA A 248 -15.42 -16.92 -2.05
CA ALA A 248 -15.61 -18.34 -1.84
C ALA A 248 -16.47 -19.02 -2.93
N GLY A 249 -16.34 -18.57 -4.19
CA GLY A 249 -17.12 -19.09 -5.32
C GLY A 249 -18.62 -19.09 -5.03
N LYS A 250 -19.28 -20.24 -5.19
CA LYS A 250 -20.72 -20.43 -4.89
C LYS A 250 -21.09 -20.18 -3.42
N GLY A 251 -20.10 -20.12 -2.53
CA GLY A 251 -20.29 -19.82 -1.12
C GLY A 251 -20.46 -18.34 -0.81
N GLY A 252 -20.29 -17.45 -1.81
CA GLY A 252 -20.32 -16.01 -1.66
C GLY A 252 -19.09 -15.46 -0.95
N LEU A 253 -19.24 -14.31 -0.29
CA LEU A 253 -18.20 -13.77 0.60
C LEU A 253 -18.22 -14.52 1.93
N ARG A 254 -17.05 -14.94 2.40
CA ARG A 254 -16.80 -15.47 3.75
C ARG A 254 -15.83 -14.56 4.48
N VAL A 255 -16.07 -14.36 5.77
CA VAL A 255 -15.16 -13.62 6.64
C VAL A 255 -14.76 -14.53 7.79
N TYR A 256 -13.47 -14.52 8.13
CA TYR A 256 -12.90 -15.29 9.22
C TYR A 256 -12.22 -14.34 10.19
N ASP A 257 -12.50 -14.50 11.48
CA ASP A 257 -11.70 -13.91 12.55
C ASP A 257 -10.39 -14.70 12.66
N VAL A 258 -9.28 -13.97 12.52
CA VAL A 258 -7.92 -14.49 12.52
C VAL A 258 -7.06 -13.84 13.61
N ALA A 259 -7.66 -13.11 14.56
CA ALA A 259 -6.93 -12.47 15.66
C ALA A 259 -6.31 -13.47 16.64
N GLN A 260 -6.97 -14.62 16.81
CA GLN A 260 -6.66 -15.58 17.87
C GLN A 260 -5.80 -16.77 17.40
N ILE A 261 -5.15 -16.67 16.24
CA ILE A 261 -4.37 -17.79 15.68
C ILE A 261 -3.26 -18.25 16.64
N ASP A 262 -2.58 -17.34 17.35
CA ASP A 262 -1.54 -17.69 18.33
C ASP A 262 -2.08 -17.99 19.75
N HIS A 263 -3.39 -17.88 19.97
CA HIS A 263 -3.98 -18.03 21.29
C HIS A 263 -4.28 -19.50 21.64
N LYS A 264 -3.51 -20.06 22.56
CA LYS A 264 -3.62 -21.49 22.96
C LYS A 264 -4.98 -21.87 23.57
N GLY A 265 -5.67 -20.90 24.17
CA GLY A 265 -7.03 -21.09 24.69
C GLY A 265 -8.13 -21.29 23.64
N PHE A 266 -7.84 -21.12 22.34
CA PHE A 266 -8.82 -21.34 21.27
C PHE A 266 -8.48 -22.61 20.49
N SER A 267 -9.43 -23.55 20.44
CA SER A 267 -9.26 -24.82 19.70
C SER A 267 -9.43 -24.64 18.19
N GLU A 268 -10.39 -23.83 17.77
CA GLU A 268 -10.55 -23.38 16.38
C GLU A 268 -9.88 -22.01 16.26
N ARG A 269 -8.89 -21.88 15.38
CA ARG A 269 -8.00 -20.71 15.29
C ARG A 269 -8.36 -19.75 14.18
N ILE A 270 -9.11 -20.23 13.18
CA ILE A 270 -9.65 -19.43 12.08
C ILE A 270 -11.17 -19.56 12.18
N VAL A 271 -11.82 -18.55 12.74
CA VAL A 271 -13.17 -18.70 13.30
C VAL A 271 -14.21 -17.98 12.44
N THR A 272 -15.36 -18.62 12.22
CA THR A 272 -16.50 -18.03 11.48
C THR A 272 -17.56 -17.39 12.37
N ALA A 273 -17.56 -17.70 13.67
CA ALA A 273 -18.28 -16.99 14.73
C ALA A 273 -17.70 -17.41 16.10
N PRO A 274 -17.06 -16.52 16.89
CA PRO A 274 -16.40 -16.85 18.16
C PRO A 274 -17.37 -17.26 19.28
N VAL A 275 -18.68 -16.95 19.16
CA VAL A 275 -19.69 -17.29 20.17
C VAL A 275 -20.79 -18.18 19.61
N SER A 276 -21.55 -17.71 18.62
CA SER A 276 -22.65 -18.45 18.00
C SER A 276 -23.04 -17.85 16.64
N PRO A 277 -23.48 -18.65 15.65
CA PRO A 277 -24.08 -18.15 14.41
C PRO A 277 -25.36 -17.32 14.59
N LEU A 278 -26.00 -17.35 15.78
CA LEU A 278 -27.11 -16.47 16.11
C LEU A 278 -26.65 -15.07 16.57
N GLY A 279 -25.39 -14.95 17.02
CA GLY A 279 -24.83 -13.70 17.55
C GLY A 279 -24.04 -12.88 16.54
N GLN A 280 -23.60 -13.49 15.44
CA GLN A 280 -22.86 -12.84 14.35
C GLN A 280 -23.11 -13.55 13.02
N LYS A 281 -22.93 -12.84 11.91
CA LYS A 281 -23.04 -13.36 10.54
C LYS A 281 -21.85 -12.90 9.69
N PHE A 282 -20.84 -13.75 9.58
CA PHE A 282 -19.61 -13.53 8.80
C PHE A 282 -19.67 -14.10 7.38
N TYR A 283 -20.82 -13.98 6.72
CA TYR A 283 -20.95 -14.36 5.32
C TYR A 283 -22.02 -13.57 4.60
N VAL A 284 -21.81 -13.36 3.30
CA VAL A 284 -22.81 -12.77 2.40
C VAL A 284 -22.97 -13.71 1.20
N PRO A 285 -24.12 -14.38 1.06
CA PRO A 285 -24.37 -15.23 -0.11
C PRO A 285 -24.34 -14.41 -1.40
N SER A 286 -23.74 -14.97 -2.44
CA SER A 286 -23.79 -14.50 -3.82
C SER A 286 -23.73 -15.70 -4.76
N ARG A 287 -23.96 -15.49 -6.06
CA ARG A 287 -24.02 -16.58 -7.05
C ARG A 287 -22.66 -17.25 -7.27
N TYR A 288 -21.59 -16.45 -7.41
CA TYR A 288 -20.22 -16.94 -7.55
C TYR A 288 -19.19 -15.81 -7.28
N ALA A 289 -18.75 -15.64 -6.03
CA ALA A 289 -17.72 -14.69 -5.65
C ALA A 289 -16.33 -15.16 -6.12
N ALA A 290 -15.75 -14.50 -7.13
CA ALA A 290 -14.45 -14.84 -7.69
C ALA A 290 -13.28 -14.12 -7.02
N ALA A 291 -13.50 -12.87 -6.61
CA ALA A 291 -12.47 -12.03 -6.00
C ALA A 291 -13.07 -11.07 -4.96
N VAL A 292 -12.23 -10.62 -4.04
CA VAL A 292 -12.52 -9.69 -2.97
C VAL A 292 -11.37 -8.66 -2.87
N ALA A 293 -11.72 -7.40 -2.68
CA ALA A 293 -10.76 -6.32 -2.47
C ALA A 293 -11.16 -5.44 -1.29
N ALA A 294 -10.14 -4.93 -0.62
CA ALA A 294 -10.23 -3.83 0.32
C ALA A 294 -9.44 -2.65 -0.27
N PRO A 295 -9.90 -1.39 -0.11
CA PRO A 295 -9.18 -0.21 -0.60
C PRO A 295 -7.79 -0.01 0.04
N SER A 296 -7.59 -0.56 1.23
CA SER A 296 -6.29 -0.73 1.87
C SER A 296 -6.31 -1.95 2.78
N THR A 297 -5.13 -2.49 3.05
CA THR A 297 -4.93 -3.53 4.08
C THR A 297 -4.84 -2.96 5.50
N LEU A 298 -4.70 -1.63 5.61
CA LEU A 298 -4.74 -0.91 6.88
C LEU A 298 -6.14 -0.91 7.45
N ALA A 299 -6.25 -1.18 8.75
CA ALA A 299 -7.49 -0.98 9.49
C ALA A 299 -7.76 0.53 9.63
N VAL A 300 -8.82 1.00 8.97
CA VAL A 300 -9.31 2.37 9.04
C VAL A 300 -10.82 2.37 9.19
N ASP A 301 -11.33 3.23 10.06
CA ASP A 301 -12.74 3.28 10.42
C ASP A 301 -13.29 4.70 10.16
N PRO A 302 -14.01 4.89 9.03
CA PRO A 302 -14.58 6.19 8.68
C PRO A 302 -15.77 6.60 9.55
N ALA A 303 -16.28 5.72 10.42
CA ALA A 303 -17.43 6.01 11.28
C ALA A 303 -17.05 6.53 12.67
N ARG A 304 -15.76 6.56 13.03
CA ARG A 304 -15.31 6.98 14.37
C ARG A 304 -15.66 8.42 14.68
N TRP A 305 -16.29 8.62 15.84
CA TRP A 305 -16.64 9.94 16.35
C TRP A 305 -15.38 10.76 16.66
N ARG A 306 -15.53 12.07 16.51
CA ARG A 306 -14.45 13.05 16.61
C ARG A 306 -14.52 13.77 17.94
N THR A 307 -13.36 13.99 18.53
CA THR A 307 -13.30 14.71 19.81
C THR A 307 -13.33 16.22 19.60
N VAL A 308 -14.29 16.87 20.25
CA VAL A 308 -14.54 18.32 20.18
C VAL A 308 -14.38 18.94 21.56
N ARG A 309 -13.79 20.13 21.63
CA ARG A 309 -13.70 20.97 22.82
C ARG A 309 -14.78 22.04 22.80
N ASN A 310 -15.61 22.05 23.84
CA ASN A 310 -16.64 23.06 24.06
C ASN A 310 -16.06 24.35 24.66
N ASP A 311 -16.84 25.43 24.66
CA ASP A 311 -16.43 26.75 25.17
C ASP A 311 -16.11 26.72 26.68
N ASP A 312 -16.73 25.81 27.44
CA ASP A 312 -16.45 25.58 28.87
C ASP A 312 -15.21 24.70 29.12
N GLY A 313 -14.53 24.26 28.05
CA GLY A 313 -13.35 23.39 28.10
C GLY A 313 -13.66 21.89 28.20
N SER A 314 -14.93 21.50 28.30
CA SER A 314 -15.35 20.09 28.30
C SER A 314 -15.12 19.44 26.93
N LEU A 315 -15.00 18.10 26.92
CA LEU A 315 -14.82 17.31 25.70
C LEU A 315 -16.08 16.52 25.39
N THR A 316 -16.54 16.61 24.15
CA THR A 316 -17.67 15.83 23.64
C THR A 316 -17.29 15.11 22.36
N GLN A 317 -17.96 14.00 22.10
CA GLN A 317 -17.81 13.27 20.85
C GLN A 317 -18.88 13.70 19.87
N MET A 318 -18.51 13.83 18.60
CA MET A 318 -19.38 14.32 17.53
C MET A 318 -19.21 13.44 16.28
N PRO A 319 -20.28 13.19 15.50
CA PRO A 319 -20.17 12.52 14.21
C PRO A 319 -19.16 13.20 13.27
N PRO A 320 -18.43 12.43 12.42
CA PRO A 320 -17.42 12.96 11.50
C PRO A 320 -17.86 14.14 10.63
N ASP A 321 -19.04 14.05 10.03
CA ASP A 321 -19.63 15.06 9.15
C ASP A 321 -19.86 16.40 9.87
N GLN A 322 -20.42 16.35 11.08
CA GLN A 322 -20.65 17.54 11.89
C GLN A 322 -19.33 18.17 12.36
N ALA A 323 -18.35 17.35 12.74
CA ALA A 323 -17.03 17.82 13.14
C ALA A 323 -16.31 18.54 12.00
N VAL A 324 -16.40 18.02 10.77
CA VAL A 324 -15.86 18.64 9.56
C VAL A 324 -16.52 20.00 9.31
N GLN A 325 -17.85 20.06 9.32
CA GLN A 325 -18.58 21.32 9.13
C GLN A 325 -18.19 22.38 10.17
N MET A 326 -18.03 21.95 11.42
CA MET A 326 -17.64 22.81 12.52
C MET A 326 -16.19 23.31 12.38
N HIS A 327 -15.26 22.44 11.96
CA HIS A 327 -13.88 22.80 11.64
C HIS A 327 -13.84 23.84 10.50
N GLU A 328 -14.50 23.56 9.37
CA GLU A 328 -14.53 24.47 8.23
C GLU A 328 -15.13 25.84 8.58
N THR A 329 -16.20 25.85 9.38
CA THR A 329 -16.84 27.09 9.84
C THR A 329 -15.89 27.90 10.73
N ALA A 330 -15.11 27.24 11.59
CA ALA A 330 -14.10 27.89 12.41
C ALA A 330 -12.97 28.49 11.56
N VAL A 331 -12.42 27.71 10.62
CA VAL A 331 -11.37 28.17 9.71
C VAL A 331 -11.83 29.35 8.86
N LYS A 332 -13.04 29.30 8.27
CA LYS A 332 -13.62 30.41 7.49
C LYS A 332 -13.80 31.69 8.31
N ALA A 333 -14.09 31.55 9.60
CA ALA A 333 -14.24 32.67 10.52
C ALA A 333 -12.91 33.17 11.13
N GLY A 334 -11.76 32.58 10.76
CA GLY A 334 -10.45 32.94 11.29
C GLY A 334 -10.28 32.62 12.78
N ARG A 335 -11.07 31.69 13.33
CA ARG A 335 -11.01 31.25 14.73
C ARG A 335 -10.42 29.84 14.84
N PRO A 336 -9.78 29.47 15.97
CA PRO A 336 -9.31 28.12 16.18
C PRO A 336 -10.44 27.10 16.06
N SER A 337 -10.15 25.98 15.39
CA SER A 337 -11.08 24.85 15.31
C SER A 337 -11.32 24.27 16.72
N PRO A 338 -12.59 24.08 17.14
CA PRO A 338 -12.93 23.38 18.37
C PRO A 338 -12.72 21.85 18.26
N VAL A 339 -12.61 21.30 17.04
CA VAL A 339 -12.17 19.91 16.84
C VAL A 339 -10.70 19.81 17.30
N ILE A 340 -10.42 18.84 18.18
CA ILE A 340 -9.07 18.67 18.76
C ILE A 340 -8.07 18.26 17.67
N ASN A 341 -8.50 17.41 16.75
CA ASN A 341 -7.71 16.96 15.62
C ASN A 341 -8.17 17.61 14.31
N GLU A 342 -7.24 17.84 13.41
CA GLU A 342 -7.45 18.51 12.11
C GLU A 342 -7.13 17.58 10.93
N GLU A 343 -7.03 16.27 11.17
CA GLU A 343 -6.97 15.32 10.06
C GLU A 343 -8.28 15.31 9.27
N GLU A 344 -8.16 14.99 7.99
CA GLU A 344 -9.31 14.97 7.09
C GLU A 344 -10.25 13.78 7.38
N PRO A 345 -11.54 13.85 7.04
CA PRO A 345 -12.39 12.67 7.16
C PRO A 345 -11.89 11.54 6.26
N ILE A 346 -11.89 10.30 6.79
CA ILE A 346 -11.59 9.10 6.01
C ILE A 346 -12.73 8.87 5.03
N HIS A 347 -12.41 8.62 3.76
CA HIS A 347 -13.42 8.46 2.73
C HIS A 347 -14.35 7.26 3.03
N PRO A 348 -15.69 7.38 2.82
CA PRO A 348 -16.64 6.30 3.13
C PRO A 348 -16.37 4.97 2.41
N LEU A 349 -15.62 4.98 1.30
CA LEU A 349 -15.22 3.77 0.57
C LEU A 349 -14.52 2.74 1.48
N TYR A 350 -13.80 3.21 2.51
CA TYR A 350 -13.05 2.35 3.42
C TYR A 350 -13.96 1.53 4.37
N ALA A 351 -15.22 1.90 4.51
CA ALA A 351 -16.21 1.13 5.28
C ALA A 351 -16.55 -0.22 4.62
N TYR A 352 -16.27 -0.38 3.32
CA TYR A 352 -16.76 -1.51 2.54
C TYR A 352 -15.67 -2.49 2.13
N ILE A 353 -16.10 -3.72 1.90
CA ILE A 353 -15.38 -4.75 1.17
C ILE A 353 -16.09 -4.97 -0.15
N TYR A 354 -15.30 -5.08 -1.22
CA TYR A 354 -15.78 -5.13 -2.59
C TYR A 354 -15.59 -6.53 -3.12
N VAL A 355 -16.65 -7.13 -3.65
CA VAL A 355 -16.65 -8.50 -4.16
C VAL A 355 -16.95 -8.47 -5.65
N ALA A 356 -16.09 -9.11 -6.43
CA ALA A 356 -16.34 -9.42 -7.83
C ALA A 356 -17.06 -10.77 -7.93
N ASP A 357 -18.32 -10.73 -8.33
CA ASP A 357 -19.15 -11.91 -8.56
C ASP A 357 -19.30 -12.17 -10.07
N ARG A 358 -19.09 -13.41 -10.51
CA ARG A 358 -19.13 -13.77 -11.95
C ARG A 358 -20.51 -13.57 -12.59
N HIS A 359 -21.57 -13.46 -11.81
CA HIS A 359 -22.93 -13.30 -12.33
C HIS A 359 -23.58 -11.99 -11.87
N GLU A 360 -23.36 -11.61 -10.61
CA GLU A 360 -23.97 -10.43 -10.00
C GLU A 360 -23.12 -9.15 -10.17
N GLY A 361 -21.89 -9.24 -10.70
CA GLY A 361 -21.01 -8.10 -10.91
C GLY A 361 -20.37 -7.61 -9.62
N LEU A 362 -20.41 -6.30 -9.37
CA LEU A 362 -19.84 -5.70 -8.16
C LEU A 362 -20.82 -5.79 -6.99
N ILE A 363 -20.37 -6.34 -5.86
CA ILE A 363 -21.13 -6.35 -4.60
C ILE A 363 -20.34 -5.58 -3.53
N LEU A 364 -20.99 -4.62 -2.86
CA LEU A 364 -20.42 -3.94 -1.69
C LEU A 364 -20.97 -4.58 -0.43
N VAL A 365 -20.11 -4.86 0.53
CA VAL A 365 -20.46 -5.38 1.86
C VAL A 365 -19.92 -4.41 2.90
N ASN A 366 -20.81 -3.90 3.77
CA ASN A 366 -20.36 -3.06 4.88
C ASN A 366 -19.55 -3.92 5.86
N ALA A 367 -18.30 -3.55 6.08
CA ALA A 367 -17.36 -4.21 6.97
C ALA A 367 -16.84 -3.27 8.07
N ALA A 368 -17.40 -2.06 8.20
CA ALA A 368 -17.02 -1.11 9.25
C ALA A 368 -17.35 -1.64 10.66
N THR A 369 -18.41 -2.45 10.80
CA THR A 369 -18.75 -3.12 12.06
C THR A 369 -17.63 -4.06 12.55
N LEU A 370 -16.79 -4.54 11.64
CA LEU A 370 -15.65 -5.39 12.00
C LEU A 370 -14.46 -4.57 12.52
N LEU A 371 -14.54 -3.23 12.48
CA LEU A 371 -13.43 -2.33 12.84
C LEU A 371 -13.79 -1.38 14.01
N ASP A 372 -15.06 -1.34 14.42
CA ASP A 372 -15.56 -0.45 15.47
C ASP A 372 -15.30 -0.97 16.90
N GLY A 373 -14.97 -2.26 17.04
CA GLY A 373 -14.72 -2.92 18.32
C GLY A 373 -15.97 -3.42 19.05
N ASP A 374 -17.15 -3.37 18.43
CA ASP A 374 -18.39 -3.92 18.98
C ASP A 374 -18.75 -5.26 18.34
N PRO A 375 -18.43 -6.41 18.97
CA PRO A 375 -18.74 -7.71 18.38
C PRO A 375 -20.24 -8.01 18.28
N ARG A 376 -21.13 -7.21 18.88
CA ARG A 376 -22.58 -7.48 18.95
C ARG A 376 -23.34 -7.05 17.70
N ASN A 377 -22.73 -6.26 16.82
CA ASN A 377 -23.38 -5.71 15.63
C ASN A 377 -22.87 -6.35 14.31
N ASN A 378 -22.07 -7.40 14.42
CA ASN A 378 -21.38 -8.08 13.33
C ASN A 378 -22.31 -8.96 12.47
N PHE A 379 -23.25 -8.32 11.77
CA PHE A 379 -24.21 -8.97 10.89
C PHE A 379 -24.04 -8.49 9.45
N LEU A 380 -23.15 -9.16 8.71
CA LEU A 380 -22.81 -8.72 7.36
C LEU A 380 -23.99 -8.90 6.39
N SER A 381 -24.21 -7.87 5.59
CA SER A 381 -25.20 -7.83 4.51
C SER A 381 -24.65 -7.10 3.30
N ARG A 382 -25.19 -7.42 2.13
CA ARG A 382 -24.96 -6.63 0.92
C ARG A 382 -25.51 -5.21 1.14
N ALA A 383 -24.69 -4.21 0.85
CA ALA A 383 -25.08 -2.81 0.83
C ALA A 383 -25.51 -2.38 -0.58
N LEU A 384 -24.85 -2.92 -1.61
CA LEU A 384 -25.16 -2.68 -3.02
C LEU A 384 -24.81 -3.91 -3.86
N THR A 385 -25.56 -4.14 -4.94
CA THR A 385 -25.19 -5.04 -6.04
C THR A 385 -25.33 -4.24 -7.34
N TYR A 386 -24.28 -4.23 -8.16
CA TYR A 386 -24.18 -3.40 -9.36
C TYR A 386 -23.66 -4.21 -10.54
N ASN A 387 -24.50 -4.37 -11.57
CA ASN A 387 -24.13 -4.99 -12.85
C ASN A 387 -25.03 -4.43 -13.97
N PRO A 388 -24.89 -3.15 -14.32
CA PRO A 388 -25.77 -2.52 -15.30
C PRO A 388 -25.62 -3.21 -16.65
N ASN A 389 -26.73 -3.61 -17.25
CA ASN A 389 -26.79 -4.29 -18.55
C ASN A 389 -25.89 -5.54 -18.66
N GLY A 390 -25.48 -6.14 -17.53
CA GLY A 390 -24.61 -7.30 -17.53
C GLY A 390 -23.14 -7.03 -17.87
N VAL A 391 -22.69 -5.77 -17.90
CA VAL A 391 -21.30 -5.39 -18.26
C VAL A 391 -20.25 -6.08 -17.37
N LEU A 392 -20.56 -6.31 -16.10
CA LEU A 392 -19.66 -6.96 -15.13
C LEU A 392 -19.86 -8.48 -15.05
N THR A 393 -20.60 -9.06 -15.99
CA THR A 393 -20.75 -10.53 -16.06
C THR A 393 -19.41 -11.17 -16.41
N GLY A 394 -19.07 -12.25 -15.71
CA GLY A 394 -17.77 -12.89 -15.82
C GLY A 394 -16.66 -12.21 -15.01
N ALA A 395 -17.00 -11.32 -14.07
CA ALA A 395 -16.01 -10.65 -13.23
C ALA A 395 -15.11 -11.65 -12.50
N GLY A 396 -13.80 -11.56 -12.74
CA GLY A 396 -12.80 -12.52 -12.25
C GLY A 396 -11.82 -11.96 -11.23
N ASN A 397 -11.54 -10.66 -11.30
CA ASN A 397 -10.62 -9.96 -10.41
C ASN A 397 -11.12 -8.52 -10.14
N ILE A 398 -10.72 -7.97 -9.00
CA ILE A 398 -10.97 -6.57 -8.63
C ILE A 398 -9.77 -6.00 -7.88
N THR A 399 -9.37 -4.78 -8.25
CA THR A 399 -8.35 -3.98 -7.56
C THR A 399 -8.91 -2.58 -7.29
N MET A 400 -8.67 -2.08 -6.08
CA MET A 400 -9.03 -0.72 -5.68
C MET A 400 -7.82 0.21 -5.81
N ALA A 401 -8.00 1.38 -6.41
CA ALA A 401 -7.01 2.45 -6.42
C ALA A 401 -7.73 3.81 -6.36
N GLY A 402 -7.48 4.58 -5.30
CA GLY A 402 -8.25 5.76 -4.95
C GLY A 402 -9.75 5.45 -4.88
N ASN A 403 -10.53 6.32 -5.51
CA ASN A 403 -11.99 6.18 -5.63
C ASN A 403 -12.43 5.19 -6.72
N PHE A 404 -11.52 4.47 -7.39
CA PHE A 404 -11.88 3.61 -8.52
C PHE A 404 -11.71 2.12 -8.21
N ALA A 405 -12.67 1.32 -8.70
CA ALA A 405 -12.53 -0.13 -8.81
C ALA A 405 -12.18 -0.51 -10.25
N TYR A 406 -11.11 -1.29 -10.40
CA TYR A 406 -10.66 -1.88 -11.65
C TYR A 406 -11.07 -3.35 -11.64
N MET A 407 -12.01 -3.75 -12.51
CA MET A 407 -12.57 -5.10 -12.55
C MET A 407 -12.29 -5.77 -13.89
N THR A 408 -11.72 -6.96 -13.87
CA THR A 408 -11.59 -7.76 -15.09
C THR A 408 -12.81 -8.64 -15.30
N THR A 409 -13.27 -8.76 -16.54
CA THR A 409 -14.29 -9.72 -16.97
C THR A 409 -13.68 -10.73 -17.94
N GLU A 410 -14.51 -11.56 -18.57
CA GLU A 410 -14.03 -12.48 -19.61
C GLU A 410 -13.48 -11.76 -20.86
N LYS A 411 -13.88 -10.50 -21.10
CA LYS A 411 -13.64 -9.80 -22.37
C LYS A 411 -12.91 -8.46 -22.21
N GLU A 412 -12.92 -7.86 -21.03
CA GLU A 412 -12.50 -6.48 -20.87
C GLU A 412 -12.09 -6.14 -19.43
N LEU A 413 -11.39 -5.02 -19.28
CA LEU A 413 -11.23 -4.31 -18.03
C LEU A 413 -12.31 -3.22 -17.94
N VAL A 414 -13.05 -3.21 -16.84
CA VAL A 414 -14.07 -2.20 -16.53
C VAL A 414 -13.61 -1.37 -15.34
N ILE A 415 -13.63 -0.05 -15.49
CA ILE A 415 -13.27 0.91 -14.44
C ILE A 415 -14.55 1.58 -13.94
N ILE A 416 -14.73 1.55 -12.62
CA ILE A 416 -15.93 2.04 -11.93
C ILE A 416 -15.52 3.11 -10.94
N ASP A 417 -16.06 4.31 -11.11
CA ASP A 417 -15.98 5.40 -10.13
C ASP A 417 -16.89 5.08 -8.93
N LEU A 418 -16.30 5.12 -7.74
CA LEU A 418 -16.90 4.88 -6.43
C LEU A 418 -16.68 6.06 -5.47
N SER A 419 -16.44 7.26 -6.00
CA SER A 419 -16.36 8.50 -5.22
C SER A 419 -17.61 8.70 -4.36
N VAL A 420 -18.77 8.24 -4.84
CA VAL A 420 -19.98 8.05 -4.05
C VAL A 420 -20.32 6.56 -4.05
N PRO A 421 -20.01 5.79 -2.98
CA PRO A 421 -20.05 4.32 -3.03
C PRO A 421 -21.39 3.70 -3.46
N PHE A 422 -22.52 4.36 -3.21
CA PHE A 422 -23.86 3.88 -3.59
C PHE A 422 -24.39 4.44 -4.91
N GLN A 423 -23.57 5.20 -5.64
CA GLN A 423 -23.86 5.69 -6.99
C GLN A 423 -22.68 5.34 -7.92
N PRO A 424 -22.32 4.04 -8.04
CA PRO A 424 -21.23 3.63 -8.91
C PRO A 424 -21.48 4.04 -10.35
N LYS A 425 -20.42 4.48 -11.04
CA LYS A 425 -20.48 4.87 -12.45
C LYS A 425 -19.37 4.17 -13.22
N ILE A 426 -19.74 3.44 -14.28
CA ILE A 426 -18.73 2.92 -15.21
C ILE A 426 -18.16 4.10 -15.99
N THR A 427 -16.85 4.32 -15.88
CA THR A 427 -16.14 5.39 -16.60
C THR A 427 -15.47 4.88 -17.86
N THR A 428 -14.97 3.63 -17.84
CA THR A 428 -14.18 3.08 -18.94
C THR A 428 -14.41 1.59 -19.07
N GLN A 429 -14.47 1.12 -20.32
CA GLN A 429 -14.47 -0.28 -20.72
C GLN A 429 -13.38 -0.47 -21.78
N ILE A 430 -12.40 -1.34 -21.54
CA ILE A 430 -11.26 -1.55 -22.43
C ILE A 430 -11.15 -3.04 -22.76
N PRO A 431 -11.32 -3.45 -24.03
CA PRO A 431 -11.20 -4.85 -24.43
C PRO A 431 -9.78 -5.41 -24.22
N PHE A 432 -9.70 -6.64 -23.71
CA PHE A 432 -8.46 -7.40 -23.52
C PHE A 432 -8.70 -8.89 -23.82
N SER A 433 -7.63 -9.64 -24.04
CA SER A 433 -7.72 -11.08 -24.34
C SER A 433 -7.84 -11.88 -23.03
N ARG A 434 -9.06 -12.03 -22.49
CA ARG A 434 -9.33 -12.71 -21.20
C ARG A 434 -8.47 -12.14 -20.04
N PRO A 435 -8.64 -10.85 -19.69
CA PRO A 435 -7.83 -10.21 -18.65
C PRO A 435 -7.95 -10.93 -17.30
N LYS A 436 -6.82 -11.08 -16.60
CA LYS A 436 -6.71 -11.89 -15.38
C LYS A 436 -6.56 -11.05 -14.12
N ALA A 437 -5.67 -10.06 -14.15
CA ALA A 437 -5.41 -9.21 -13.01
C ALA A 437 -4.94 -7.82 -13.45
N VAL A 438 -5.09 -6.86 -12.55
CA VAL A 438 -4.66 -5.47 -12.74
C VAL A 438 -4.03 -4.94 -11.46
N ALA A 439 -2.92 -4.22 -11.60
CA ALA A 439 -2.29 -3.49 -10.51
C ALA A 439 -2.04 -2.04 -10.91
N VAL A 440 -2.18 -1.12 -9.96
CA VAL A 440 -2.04 0.33 -10.19
C VAL A 440 -0.85 0.85 -9.40
N GLN A 441 -0.05 1.71 -10.03
CA GLN A 441 0.99 2.48 -9.36
C GLN A 441 1.03 3.89 -9.95
N PHE A 442 0.59 4.86 -9.15
CA PHE A 442 0.61 6.28 -9.47
C PHE A 442 -0.07 6.59 -10.81
N LEU A 443 0.67 6.88 -11.89
CA LEU A 443 0.10 7.34 -13.16
C LEU A 443 -0.27 6.21 -14.14
N TYR A 444 0.03 4.95 -13.81
CA TYR A 444 -0.16 3.81 -14.71
C TYR A 444 -0.88 2.64 -14.04
N ALA A 445 -1.64 1.90 -14.83
CA ALA A 445 -2.17 0.59 -14.48
C ALA A 445 -1.56 -0.49 -15.39
N PHE A 446 -1.25 -1.65 -14.82
CA PHE A 446 -0.63 -2.78 -15.47
C PHE A 446 -1.61 -3.94 -15.48
N VAL A 447 -2.00 -4.39 -16.67
CA VAL A 447 -3.01 -5.43 -16.87
C VAL A 447 -2.31 -6.67 -17.41
N VAL A 448 -2.56 -7.82 -16.81
CA VAL A 448 -2.16 -9.11 -17.38
C VAL A 448 -3.36 -9.80 -17.99
N ASP A 449 -3.21 -10.27 -19.23
CA ASP A 449 -4.21 -11.03 -19.96
C ASP A 449 -3.59 -12.31 -20.54
N ALA A 450 -4.29 -12.98 -21.47
CA ALA A 450 -3.81 -14.22 -22.08
C ALA A 450 -2.57 -14.04 -22.98
N ASP A 451 -2.30 -12.83 -23.46
CA ASP A 451 -1.20 -12.55 -24.39
C ASP A 451 0.02 -11.96 -23.67
N GLY A 452 -0.17 -11.38 -22.48
CA GLY A 452 0.93 -10.93 -21.63
C GLY A 452 0.57 -9.78 -20.70
N LEU A 453 1.58 -8.98 -20.36
CA LEU A 453 1.43 -7.73 -19.63
C LEU A 453 1.22 -6.57 -20.60
N HIS A 454 0.28 -5.67 -20.28
CA HIS A 454 -0.04 -4.45 -21.01
C HIS A 454 -0.09 -3.26 -20.05
N VAL A 455 0.19 -2.06 -20.56
CA VAL A 455 0.17 -0.84 -19.75
C VAL A 455 -0.93 0.12 -20.19
N LEU A 456 -1.63 0.66 -19.20
CA LEU A 456 -2.62 1.72 -19.34
C LEU A 456 -2.09 3.00 -18.70
N ASP A 457 -2.23 4.08 -19.43
CA ASP A 457 -2.05 5.44 -18.96
C ASP A 457 -3.37 5.92 -18.31
N ILE A 458 -3.32 6.22 -17.00
CA ILE A 458 -4.48 6.62 -16.19
C ILE A 458 -4.36 8.07 -15.67
N LYS A 459 -3.43 8.86 -16.24
CA LYS A 459 -3.13 10.24 -15.83
C LYS A 459 -4.33 11.18 -15.80
N GLU A 460 -5.30 10.94 -16.69
CA GLU A 460 -6.49 11.77 -16.88
C GLU A 460 -7.75 11.14 -16.25
N LEU A 461 -7.66 9.98 -15.59
CA LEU A 461 -8.83 9.24 -15.11
C LEU A 461 -9.62 10.05 -14.07
N GLN A 462 -8.95 10.60 -13.06
CA GLN A 462 -9.59 11.35 -11.98
C GLN A 462 -10.21 12.68 -12.46
N ILE A 463 -9.65 13.31 -13.50
CA ILE A 463 -10.04 14.65 -13.96
C ILE A 463 -11.06 14.58 -15.11
N LYS A 464 -10.81 13.70 -16.09
CA LYS A 464 -11.58 13.60 -17.35
C LYS A 464 -12.33 12.29 -17.50
N GLY A 465 -12.05 11.28 -16.67
CA GLY A 465 -12.58 9.92 -16.85
C GLY A 465 -11.92 9.17 -18.01
N GLU A 466 -10.77 9.65 -18.49
CA GLU A 466 -10.08 9.13 -19.68
C GLU A 466 -8.94 8.19 -19.29
N VAL A 467 -8.84 7.07 -20.01
CA VAL A 467 -7.76 6.08 -19.88
C VAL A 467 -7.32 5.68 -21.28
N ARG A 468 -6.01 5.54 -21.48
CA ARG A 468 -5.43 5.22 -22.78
C ARG A 468 -4.55 3.97 -22.69
N ARG A 469 -4.71 3.03 -23.61
CA ARG A 469 -3.75 1.93 -23.77
C ARG A 469 -2.46 2.45 -24.39
N VAL A 470 -1.32 2.08 -23.80
CA VAL A 470 -0.02 2.40 -24.37
C VAL A 470 0.36 1.26 -25.31
N GLU A 471 0.04 1.38 -26.59
CA GLU A 471 0.14 0.30 -27.59
C GLU A 471 1.54 -0.31 -27.72
N THR A 472 2.59 0.47 -27.46
CA THR A 472 3.98 0.00 -27.50
C THR A 472 4.44 -0.67 -26.22
N ALA A 473 3.66 -0.58 -25.14
CA ALA A 473 4.04 -1.02 -23.81
C ALA A 473 3.39 -2.37 -23.47
N SER A 474 4.00 -3.43 -23.99
CA SER A 474 3.57 -4.80 -23.71
C SER A 474 4.75 -5.76 -23.56
N VAL A 475 4.59 -6.78 -22.71
CA VAL A 475 5.53 -7.89 -22.56
C VAL A 475 4.78 -9.19 -22.78
N SER A 476 5.11 -9.95 -23.84
CA SER A 476 4.45 -11.21 -24.14
C SER A 476 4.70 -12.26 -23.06
N LEU A 477 3.62 -12.85 -22.53
CA LEU A 477 3.67 -13.97 -21.58
C LEU A 477 2.55 -14.95 -21.90
N LYS A 478 2.81 -16.25 -21.81
CA LYS A 478 1.85 -17.29 -22.24
C LYS A 478 0.84 -17.68 -21.17
N HIS A 479 1.19 -17.49 -19.90
CA HIS A 479 0.48 -18.11 -18.78
C HIS A 479 0.28 -17.14 -17.61
N ALA A 480 0.21 -15.83 -17.88
CA ALA A 480 0.05 -14.81 -16.85
C ALA A 480 -1.31 -14.96 -16.14
N LYS A 481 -1.28 -15.04 -14.80
CA LYS A 481 -2.47 -15.24 -13.94
C LYS A 481 -2.68 -14.11 -12.94
N ASP A 482 -1.61 -13.55 -12.38
CA ASP A 482 -1.66 -12.48 -11.37
C ASP A 482 -0.46 -11.53 -11.52
N ILE A 483 -0.57 -10.32 -10.99
CA ILE A 483 0.47 -9.29 -11.02
C ILE A 483 0.57 -8.58 -9.66
N TYR A 484 1.80 -8.30 -9.22
CA TYR A 484 2.07 -7.47 -8.06
C TYR A 484 3.21 -6.48 -8.35
N LEU A 485 3.02 -5.22 -8.00
CA LEU A 485 4.02 -4.16 -8.24
C LEU A 485 4.79 -3.90 -6.94
N ALA A 486 6.11 -3.87 -7.02
CA ALA A 486 6.97 -3.35 -5.96
C ALA A 486 8.05 -2.45 -6.55
N ARG A 487 8.02 -1.15 -6.20
CA ARG A 487 8.91 -0.12 -6.80
C ARG A 487 8.90 -0.19 -8.32
N THR A 488 10.05 -0.38 -8.96
CA THR A 488 10.21 -0.39 -10.43
C THR A 488 10.02 -1.77 -11.03
N TYR A 489 9.54 -2.77 -10.27
CA TYR A 489 9.32 -4.12 -10.78
C TYR A 489 7.85 -4.55 -10.69
N ALA A 490 7.40 -5.22 -11.76
CA ALA A 490 6.19 -6.01 -11.78
C ALA A 490 6.54 -7.50 -11.68
N TYR A 491 5.95 -8.18 -10.69
CA TYR A 491 6.07 -9.62 -10.48
C TYR A 491 4.81 -10.29 -10.98
N VAL A 492 4.92 -11.11 -12.02
CA VAL A 492 3.80 -11.78 -12.67
C VAL A 492 3.87 -13.28 -12.41
N ALA A 493 2.83 -13.81 -11.76
CA ALA A 493 2.65 -15.25 -11.64
C ALA A 493 2.30 -15.81 -13.04
N ASN A 494 3.26 -16.50 -13.67
CA ASN A 494 3.20 -16.91 -15.07
C ASN A 494 2.98 -18.43 -15.21
N GLY A 495 2.08 -18.99 -14.39
CA GLY A 495 1.61 -20.38 -14.50
C GLY A 495 2.74 -21.39 -14.66
N ALA A 496 2.73 -22.09 -15.80
CA ALA A 496 3.68 -23.15 -16.12
C ALA A 496 5.14 -22.69 -16.22
N ASP A 497 5.37 -21.41 -16.51
CA ASP A 497 6.71 -20.84 -16.68
C ASP A 497 7.26 -20.21 -15.38
N GLY A 498 6.54 -20.35 -14.26
CA GLY A 498 6.97 -19.87 -12.95
C GLY A 498 6.65 -18.40 -12.71
N LEU A 499 7.66 -17.58 -12.43
CA LEU A 499 7.57 -16.16 -12.10
C LEU A 499 8.28 -15.32 -13.16
N ALA A 500 7.56 -14.37 -13.75
CA ALA A 500 8.16 -13.34 -14.61
C ALA A 500 8.41 -12.08 -13.78
N ILE A 501 9.61 -11.53 -13.85
CA ILE A 501 10.00 -10.27 -13.23
C ILE A 501 10.23 -9.27 -14.36
N ILE A 502 9.41 -8.22 -14.39
CA ILE A 502 9.38 -7.22 -15.47
C ILE A 502 9.83 -5.89 -14.87
N ASP A 503 10.83 -5.28 -15.48
CA ASP A 503 11.23 -3.91 -15.22
C ASP A 503 10.17 -2.96 -15.80
N VAL A 504 9.62 -2.13 -14.91
CA VAL A 504 8.61 -1.11 -15.19
C VAL A 504 9.07 0.27 -14.72
N GLU A 505 10.38 0.50 -14.55
CA GLU A 505 10.96 1.82 -14.26
C GLU A 505 10.46 2.87 -15.26
N LYS A 506 10.42 2.48 -16.55
CA LYS A 506 9.77 3.20 -17.64
C LYS A 506 8.46 2.51 -18.03
N PRO A 507 7.30 2.88 -17.45
CA PRO A 507 6.03 2.18 -17.69
C PRO A 507 5.59 2.17 -19.16
N GLU A 508 5.97 3.16 -19.96
CA GLU A 508 5.65 3.20 -21.39
C GLU A 508 6.55 2.29 -22.25
N SER A 509 7.56 1.63 -21.66
CA SER A 509 8.47 0.69 -22.34
C SER A 509 8.96 -0.41 -21.37
N PRO A 510 8.05 -1.24 -20.82
CA PRO A 510 8.39 -2.30 -19.87
C PRO A 510 9.25 -3.39 -20.52
N GLN A 511 10.13 -4.02 -19.75
CA GLN A 511 11.05 -5.05 -20.26
C GLN A 511 11.07 -6.27 -19.35
N LEU A 512 11.05 -7.47 -19.93
CA LEU A 512 11.25 -8.70 -19.17
C LEU A 512 12.69 -8.74 -18.65
N ALA A 513 12.87 -8.57 -17.34
CA ALA A 513 14.18 -8.60 -16.70
C ALA A 513 14.65 -10.05 -16.47
N GLN A 514 13.75 -10.90 -15.95
CA GLN A 514 14.07 -12.29 -15.65
C GLN A 514 12.83 -13.20 -15.67
N MET A 515 13.03 -14.44 -16.13
CA MET A 515 12.14 -15.57 -15.85
C MET A 515 12.75 -16.46 -14.78
N PHE A 516 11.96 -16.86 -13.78
CA PHE A 516 12.39 -17.73 -12.70
C PHE A 516 11.41 -18.88 -12.49
N ASN A 517 11.86 -20.12 -12.58
CA ASN A 517 11.00 -21.31 -12.44
C ASN A 517 11.55 -22.38 -11.47
N ASP A 518 12.57 -22.04 -10.66
CA ASP A 518 13.18 -22.95 -9.68
C ASP A 518 13.54 -24.33 -10.28
N GLU A 519 14.23 -24.33 -11.42
CA GLU A 519 14.59 -25.57 -12.18
C GLU A 519 13.37 -26.42 -12.55
N GLY A 520 12.25 -25.75 -12.86
CA GLY A 520 10.98 -26.38 -13.20
C GLY A 520 10.15 -26.84 -11.99
N ARG A 521 10.59 -26.57 -10.75
CA ARG A 521 9.80 -26.86 -9.54
C ARG A 521 8.79 -25.77 -9.19
N LEU A 522 8.92 -24.57 -9.76
CA LEU A 522 7.91 -23.51 -9.73
C LEU A 522 7.27 -23.46 -11.12
N ASN A 523 6.18 -24.20 -11.28
CA ASN A 523 5.59 -24.53 -12.58
C ASN A 523 4.05 -24.49 -12.59
N ASP A 524 3.46 -23.88 -11.59
CA ASP A 524 2.02 -23.65 -11.52
C ASP A 524 1.74 -22.37 -10.70
N SER A 525 2.41 -21.27 -11.03
CA SER A 525 2.24 -20.01 -10.29
C SER A 525 0.86 -19.39 -10.57
N HIS A 526 0.00 -19.31 -9.56
CA HIS A 526 -1.32 -18.68 -9.62
C HIS A 526 -1.33 -17.24 -9.10
N SER A 527 -0.60 -16.95 -8.03
CA SER A 527 -0.58 -15.65 -7.36
C SER A 527 0.79 -15.33 -6.80
N VAL A 528 1.16 -14.05 -6.75
CA VAL A 528 2.40 -13.58 -6.12
C VAL A 528 2.15 -12.33 -5.30
N LYS A 529 2.79 -12.23 -4.13
CA LYS A 529 2.83 -11.01 -3.31
C LYS A 529 4.27 -10.77 -2.83
N VAL A 530 4.70 -9.52 -2.83
CA VAL A 530 6.05 -9.11 -2.38
C VAL A 530 5.91 -8.28 -1.10
N ALA A 531 6.80 -8.57 -0.14
CA ALA A 531 6.84 -7.90 1.16
C ALA A 531 8.25 -7.93 1.75
N MET A 532 8.49 -7.02 2.70
CA MET A 532 9.72 -6.91 3.44
C MET A 532 9.51 -7.32 4.91
N THR A 533 10.40 -8.20 5.39
CA THR A 533 10.46 -8.60 6.80
C THR A 533 11.91 -8.45 7.26
N ASN A 534 12.12 -7.64 8.30
CA ASN A 534 13.44 -7.38 8.88
C ASN A 534 14.51 -6.96 7.83
N ALA A 535 14.17 -5.94 7.02
CA ALA A 535 15.00 -5.36 5.96
C ALA A 535 15.38 -6.28 4.77
N SER A 536 14.80 -7.49 4.68
CA SER A 536 14.97 -8.40 3.54
C SER A 536 13.67 -8.50 2.75
N LEU A 537 13.78 -8.56 1.42
CA LEU A 537 12.63 -8.63 0.52
C LEU A 537 12.32 -10.08 0.14
N TYR A 538 11.04 -10.46 0.18
CA TYR A 538 10.56 -11.79 -0.13
C TYR A 538 9.37 -11.75 -1.10
N ALA A 539 9.27 -12.75 -1.96
CA ALA A 539 8.05 -13.08 -2.71
C ALA A 539 7.40 -14.33 -2.14
N TYR A 540 6.07 -14.28 -2.01
CA TYR A 540 5.22 -15.38 -1.58
C TYR A 540 4.37 -15.79 -2.78
N VAL A 541 4.56 -17.02 -3.26
CA VAL A 541 3.96 -17.52 -4.50
C VAL A 541 3.03 -18.68 -4.18
N ALA A 542 1.75 -18.54 -4.51
CA ALA A 542 0.82 -19.66 -4.56
C ALA A 542 1.10 -20.41 -5.88
N ASP A 543 1.75 -21.56 -5.78
CA ASP A 543 2.21 -22.41 -6.88
C ASP A 543 1.26 -23.60 -7.11
N GLY A 544 -0.05 -23.33 -7.10
CA GLY A 544 -1.09 -24.28 -7.49
C GLY A 544 -0.95 -25.62 -6.77
N LYS A 545 -0.77 -26.69 -7.55
CA LYS A 545 -0.59 -28.05 -7.01
C LYS A 545 0.67 -28.25 -6.16
N ASN A 546 1.65 -27.35 -6.19
CA ASN A 546 2.86 -27.45 -5.38
C ASN A 546 2.73 -26.74 -4.02
N GLY A 547 1.66 -25.96 -3.81
CA GLY A 547 1.38 -25.24 -2.57
C GLY A 547 2.01 -23.86 -2.53
N LEU A 548 2.45 -23.40 -1.35
CA LEU A 548 3.11 -22.10 -1.17
C LEU A 548 4.63 -22.25 -1.29
N LYS A 549 5.26 -21.34 -2.05
CA LYS A 549 6.71 -21.14 -2.07
C LYS A 549 7.07 -19.75 -1.59
N ILE A 550 8.14 -19.66 -0.80
CA ILE A 550 8.73 -18.39 -0.36
C ILE A 550 10.09 -18.22 -1.01
N LEU A 551 10.25 -17.10 -1.70
CA LEU A 551 11.47 -16.74 -2.42
C LEU A 551 12.09 -15.55 -1.70
N GLN A 552 13.37 -15.63 -1.38
CA GLN A 552 14.15 -14.45 -1.02
C GLN A 552 14.52 -13.73 -2.32
N LEU A 553 14.22 -12.43 -2.39
CA LEU A 553 14.47 -11.60 -3.58
C LEU A 553 15.71 -10.74 -3.43
N THR A 554 16.00 -10.28 -2.22
CA THR A 554 17.22 -9.53 -1.91
C THR A 554 17.99 -10.16 -0.76
N ASP A 555 19.31 -10.05 -0.81
CA ASP A 555 20.21 -10.67 0.15
C ASP A 555 21.37 -9.72 0.49
N PRO A 556 21.45 -9.19 1.72
CA PRO A 556 22.56 -8.35 2.14
C PRO A 556 23.94 -9.03 2.06
N GLU A 557 24.03 -10.38 2.16
CA GLU A 557 25.31 -11.09 2.09
C GLU A 557 25.81 -11.25 0.65
N THR A 558 24.93 -11.28 -0.35
CA THR A 558 25.29 -11.57 -1.74
C THR A 558 24.99 -10.43 -2.72
N MET A 559 24.28 -9.39 -2.30
CA MET A 559 23.90 -8.26 -3.16
C MET A 559 24.41 -6.94 -2.56
N PRO A 560 25.54 -6.40 -3.04
CA PRO A 560 26.06 -5.11 -2.58
C PRO A 560 25.05 -3.95 -2.72
N GLU A 561 24.18 -4.01 -3.72
CA GLU A 561 23.20 -2.95 -4.03
C GLU A 561 21.86 -3.09 -3.29
N TYR A 562 21.71 -4.02 -2.35
CA TYR A 562 20.44 -4.27 -1.63
C TYR A 562 19.87 -3.02 -0.92
N ALA A 563 20.71 -2.03 -0.64
CA ALA A 563 20.36 -0.79 0.03
C ALA A 563 19.74 0.28 -0.90
N GLY A 564 19.78 0.12 -2.23
CA GLY A 564 19.29 1.13 -3.17
C GLY A 564 17.75 1.25 -3.25
N PHE A 565 17.27 2.27 -4.00
CA PHE A 565 15.84 2.47 -4.24
C PHE A 565 15.19 1.33 -5.03
N SER A 566 15.88 0.60 -5.90
CA SER A 566 15.25 -0.55 -6.56
C SER A 566 16.30 -1.61 -6.90
N PRO A 567 16.77 -2.38 -5.91
CA PRO A 567 17.78 -3.40 -6.15
C PRO A 567 17.23 -4.46 -7.10
N GLN A 568 18.08 -4.93 -8.02
CA GLN A 568 17.72 -6.02 -8.94
C GLN A 568 17.37 -7.29 -8.15
N PRO A 569 16.16 -7.85 -8.29
CA PRO A 569 15.76 -9.05 -7.57
C PRO A 569 16.57 -10.27 -8.03
N GLN A 570 17.10 -11.07 -7.10
CA GLN A 570 17.69 -12.38 -7.39
C GLN A 570 16.90 -13.46 -6.63
N PRO A 571 15.82 -13.98 -7.22
CA PRO A 571 14.93 -14.92 -6.56
C PRO A 571 15.63 -16.24 -6.20
N LYS A 572 15.44 -16.69 -4.96
CA LYS A 572 15.87 -18.00 -4.46
C LYS A 572 14.79 -18.60 -3.57
N VAL A 573 14.31 -19.80 -3.88
CA VAL A 573 13.35 -20.52 -3.02
C VAL A 573 14.05 -20.88 -1.70
N ILE A 574 13.48 -20.41 -0.59
CA ILE A 574 14.03 -20.62 0.76
C ILE A 574 13.16 -21.52 1.64
N ALA A 575 11.85 -21.59 1.36
CA ALA A 575 10.88 -22.39 2.10
C ALA A 575 9.71 -22.82 1.21
N THR A 576 9.10 -23.96 1.53
CA THR A 576 7.92 -24.50 0.85
C THR A 576 6.87 -24.97 1.87
N PHE A 577 5.61 -24.97 1.45
CA PHE A 577 4.50 -25.53 2.22
C PHE A 577 3.50 -26.19 1.27
N LYS A 578 3.16 -27.46 1.53
CA LYS A 578 2.16 -28.17 0.74
C LYS A 578 0.77 -27.90 1.32
N THR A 579 -0.02 -27.10 0.58
CA THR A 579 -1.43 -26.82 0.88
C THR A 579 -2.31 -28.07 0.71
N LYS A 580 -3.48 -28.07 1.34
CA LYS A 580 -4.44 -29.20 1.23
C LYS A 580 -5.06 -29.34 -0.15
N GLY A 581 -5.35 -28.21 -0.77
CA GLY A 581 -5.80 -28.11 -2.15
C GLY A 581 -4.76 -27.42 -3.03
N GLU A 582 -5.15 -27.02 -4.23
CA GLU A 582 -4.31 -26.15 -5.07
C GLU A 582 -4.26 -24.75 -4.44
N ALA A 583 -3.06 -24.19 -4.29
CA ALA A 583 -2.88 -22.83 -3.82
C ALA A 583 -3.25 -21.84 -4.93
N LEU A 584 -4.32 -21.06 -4.73
CA LEU A 584 -4.86 -20.15 -5.73
C LEU A 584 -4.45 -18.70 -5.50
N ALA A 585 -4.41 -18.26 -4.24
CA ALA A 585 -4.06 -16.88 -3.91
C ALA A 585 -3.33 -16.76 -2.57
N VAL A 586 -2.50 -15.72 -2.47
CA VAL A 586 -1.88 -15.29 -1.21
C VAL A 586 -2.43 -13.91 -0.83
N SER A 587 -2.76 -13.71 0.45
CA SER A 587 -3.22 -12.40 0.93
C SER A 587 -2.16 -11.33 0.72
N LYS A 588 -2.56 -10.11 0.33
CA LYS A 588 -1.66 -8.96 0.34
C LYS A 588 -1.18 -8.69 1.77
N GLY A 589 0.12 -8.40 1.91
CA GLY A 589 0.71 -7.95 3.18
C GLY A 589 0.19 -6.58 3.61
N LEU A 590 0.45 -6.24 4.86
CA LEU A 590 0.09 -4.95 5.45
C LEU A 590 0.82 -3.80 4.75
N ASP A 591 0.09 -2.79 4.30
CA ASP A 591 0.66 -1.58 3.71
C ASP A 591 1.49 -0.82 4.77
N ARG A 592 2.68 -0.36 4.41
CA ARG A 592 3.56 0.36 5.36
C ARG A 592 4.09 1.70 4.89
N ASP A 593 4.19 1.89 3.58
CA ASP A 593 4.68 3.12 2.95
C ASP A 593 3.57 4.00 2.37
N ARG A 594 2.32 3.73 2.76
CA ARG A 594 1.15 4.45 2.27
C ARG A 594 0.50 5.28 3.38
N ALA A 595 0.37 6.58 3.14
CA ALA A 595 -0.36 7.50 4.01
C ALA A 595 -1.64 8.05 3.39
N MET A 596 -1.78 7.93 2.07
CA MET A 596 -2.96 8.30 1.30
C MET A 596 -3.19 7.35 0.13
N ASP A 597 -4.38 7.41 -0.46
CA ASP A 597 -4.69 6.71 -1.71
C ASP A 597 -4.42 7.55 -2.98
N GLU A 598 -4.70 6.96 -4.13
CA GLU A 598 -4.50 7.56 -5.44
C GLU A 598 -5.43 8.76 -5.72
N SER A 599 -6.49 8.94 -4.91
CA SER A 599 -7.42 10.08 -4.94
C SER A 599 -7.08 11.16 -3.90
N GLY A 600 -5.98 11.01 -3.16
CA GLY A 600 -5.56 11.96 -2.13
C GLY A 600 -6.33 11.83 -0.81
N ASN A 601 -7.09 10.75 -0.60
CA ASN A 601 -7.76 10.51 0.68
C ASN A 601 -6.73 10.02 1.71
N GLN A 602 -6.64 10.70 2.85
CA GLN A 602 -5.75 10.31 3.94
C GLN A 602 -6.22 9.00 4.61
N ILE A 603 -5.29 8.09 4.90
CA ILE A 603 -5.56 6.81 5.60
C ILE A 603 -4.68 6.55 6.82
N ALA A 604 -3.60 7.31 6.99
CA ALA A 604 -2.64 7.16 8.08
C ALA A 604 -2.61 8.38 9.00
N VAL A 605 -2.25 8.17 10.27
CA VAL A 605 -2.17 9.25 11.26
C VAL A 605 -0.91 10.12 11.06
N PHE A 606 -1.07 11.43 11.26
CA PHE A 606 0.03 12.39 11.30
C PHE A 606 0.19 12.95 12.71
N GLY A 607 1.40 12.92 13.27
CA GLY A 607 1.65 13.29 14.66
C GLY A 607 1.72 14.79 14.95
N ARG A 608 1.52 15.65 13.95
CA ARG A 608 1.43 17.10 14.12
C ARG A 608 0.05 17.59 13.71
N ARG A 609 -0.57 18.39 14.57
CA ARG A 609 -1.89 18.97 14.31
C ARG A 609 -1.90 19.77 13.00
N GLY A 610 -2.80 19.41 12.09
CA GLY A 610 -2.96 20.02 10.77
C GLY A 610 -1.95 19.54 9.71
N ALA A 611 -1.00 18.66 10.07
CA ALA A 611 -0.14 18.03 9.09
C ALA A 611 -0.90 16.87 8.42
N ARG A 612 -0.68 16.69 7.12
CA ARG A 612 -1.41 15.72 6.30
C ARG A 612 -0.66 15.41 5.00
N PRO A 613 -1.00 14.32 4.30
CA PRO A 613 -0.56 14.13 2.92
C PRO A 613 -1.15 15.22 1.99
N PHE A 614 -0.70 15.27 0.74
CA PHE A 614 -1.29 16.15 -0.27
C PHE A 614 -2.71 15.71 -0.64
N ARG A 615 -3.57 16.70 -0.91
CA ARG A 615 -4.82 16.44 -1.62
C ARG A 615 -4.54 16.24 -3.10
N PHE A 616 -5.49 15.63 -3.81
CA PHE A 616 -5.35 15.40 -5.24
C PHE A 616 -5.09 16.69 -6.04
N ASP A 617 -5.79 17.79 -5.73
CA ASP A 617 -5.59 19.07 -6.42
C ASP A 617 -4.19 19.67 -6.15
N GLU A 618 -3.66 19.50 -4.94
CA GLU A 618 -2.30 19.92 -4.59
C GLU A 618 -1.24 19.08 -5.29
N MET A 619 -1.44 17.76 -5.40
CA MET A 619 -0.57 16.90 -6.21
C MET A 619 -0.56 17.34 -7.67
N MET A 620 -1.74 17.61 -8.25
CA MET A 620 -1.84 18.03 -9.64
C MET A 620 -1.15 19.38 -9.86
N ARG A 621 -1.26 20.33 -8.92
CA ARG A 621 -0.48 21.59 -8.96
C ARG A 621 1.02 21.36 -8.94
N MET A 622 1.50 20.32 -8.24
CA MET A 622 2.92 19.98 -8.23
C MET A 622 3.38 19.29 -9.53
N LEU A 623 2.51 18.52 -10.17
CA LEU A 623 2.84 17.68 -11.32
C LEU A 623 2.54 18.31 -12.68
N ARG A 624 1.68 19.33 -12.73
CA ARG A 624 1.18 19.94 -13.97
C ARG A 624 1.40 21.44 -14.02
N THR A 625 1.46 21.95 -15.23
CA THR A 625 1.46 23.39 -15.53
C THR A 625 0.09 24.03 -15.24
N ASN A 626 0.01 25.37 -15.29
CA ASN A 626 -1.24 26.14 -15.15
C ASN A 626 -2.04 25.78 -13.87
N ASP A 627 -1.38 25.84 -12.71
CA ASP A 627 -1.97 25.56 -11.40
C ASP A 627 -2.73 24.23 -11.33
N GLY A 628 -2.16 23.18 -11.95
CA GLY A 628 -2.71 21.82 -11.92
C GLY A 628 -3.66 21.49 -13.07
N ALA A 629 -4.02 22.46 -13.91
CA ALA A 629 -5.00 22.27 -14.99
C ALA A 629 -4.37 22.00 -16.38
N GLY A 630 -3.07 22.24 -16.53
CA GLY A 630 -2.35 22.06 -17.79
C GLY A 630 -1.79 20.66 -18.00
N GLU A 631 -0.83 20.56 -18.91
CA GLU A 631 -0.07 19.34 -19.18
C GLU A 631 0.87 18.99 -18.03
N PHE A 632 1.24 17.71 -17.93
CA PHE A 632 2.27 17.24 -17.01
C PHE A 632 3.59 17.98 -17.28
N PHE A 633 4.14 18.56 -16.23
CA PHE A 633 5.39 19.30 -16.28
C PHE A 633 6.56 18.30 -16.18
N THR A 634 7.32 18.17 -17.27
CA THR A 634 8.49 17.30 -17.33
C THR A 634 9.79 18.06 -17.14
N VAL A 635 10.72 17.50 -16.39
CA VAL A 635 12.02 18.13 -16.05
C VAL A 635 13.21 17.26 -16.49
N SER A 636 14.38 17.90 -16.64
CA SER A 636 15.67 17.22 -16.76
C SER A 636 16.60 17.78 -15.69
N ASP A 637 17.36 16.90 -15.05
CA ASP A 637 18.37 17.32 -14.07
C ASP A 637 19.64 17.86 -14.73
N GLU A 638 19.78 17.67 -16.05
CA GLU A 638 20.84 18.31 -16.82
C GLU A 638 20.52 19.79 -17.08
N PRO A 639 21.43 20.73 -16.74
CA PRO A 639 21.24 22.14 -17.05
C PRO A 639 21.11 22.35 -18.57
N LYS A 640 19.98 22.92 -19.03
CA LYS A 640 19.85 23.33 -20.42
C LYS A 640 20.78 24.52 -20.68
N LYS A 641 21.81 24.34 -21.52
CA LYS A 641 22.60 25.49 -22.01
C LYS A 641 21.67 26.48 -22.70
N ARG A 642 21.69 27.74 -22.26
CA ARG A 642 20.93 28.82 -22.91
C ARG A 642 21.38 28.88 -24.37
N ILE A 643 20.46 28.64 -25.31
CA ILE A 643 20.75 28.90 -26.73
C ILE A 643 21.06 30.40 -26.81
N ALA A 644 22.30 30.72 -27.19
CA ALA A 644 22.71 32.11 -27.39
C ALA A 644 21.67 32.78 -28.30
N LYS A 645 21.10 33.91 -27.85
CA LYS A 645 20.24 34.73 -28.70
C LYS A 645 20.96 34.92 -30.04
N VAL A 646 20.34 34.47 -31.13
CA VAL A 646 20.80 34.80 -32.49
C VAL A 646 20.93 36.32 -32.53
N PRO A 647 22.12 36.89 -32.83
CA PRO A 647 22.24 38.34 -32.92
C PRO A 647 21.29 38.82 -34.01
N ALA A 648 20.47 39.83 -33.69
CA ALA A 648 19.58 40.44 -34.66
C ALA A 648 20.38 40.85 -35.89
N LEU A 649 19.95 40.41 -37.08
CA LEU A 649 20.48 40.90 -38.36
C LEU A 649 20.42 42.44 -38.35
N PRO A 650 21.52 43.14 -38.70
CA PRO A 650 21.47 44.58 -38.82
C PRO A 650 20.50 44.95 -39.95
N PHE A 651 19.49 45.73 -39.60
CA PHE A 651 18.57 46.38 -40.52
C PHE A 651 19.38 47.32 -41.42
N PHE A 652 19.60 46.95 -42.69
CA PHE A 652 20.09 47.88 -43.70
C PHE A 652 18.98 48.90 -43.96
N LEU A 653 19.20 50.15 -43.56
CA LEU A 653 18.43 51.31 -44.00
C LEU A 653 18.93 51.70 -45.39
N GLU A 654 18.24 51.27 -46.44
CA GLU A 654 18.23 51.99 -47.71
C GLU A 654 17.38 53.25 -47.53
N ASN A 655 18.02 54.42 -47.57
CA ASN A 655 17.39 55.65 -48.01
C ASN A 655 18.38 56.37 -48.93
N GLY A 656 17.95 56.57 -50.18
CA GLY A 656 18.74 57.17 -51.23
C GLY A 656 18.90 58.70 -51.15
N TYR A 657 19.75 59.16 -52.07
CA TYR A 657 19.93 60.52 -52.60
C TYR A 657 20.64 61.56 -51.70
N PHE A 658 21.96 61.65 -51.79
CA PHE A 658 22.68 62.62 -52.65
C PHE A 658 24.15 62.21 -52.81
#